data_AF-A0A1H2AYZ8-F1
#
_entry.id   AF-A0A1H2AYZ8-F1
#
_cell.length_a   1.000
_cell.length_b   1.000
_cell.length_c   1.000
_cell.angle_alpha   90.00
_cell.angle_beta   90.00
_cell.angle_gamma   90.00
#
_symmetry.space_group_name_H-M   'P 1'
#
loop_
_entity.id
_entity.type
_entity.pdbx_description
1 polymer ?
#
loop_
_entity_poly.entity_id
_entity_poly.type
_entity_poly.pdbx_seq_one_letter_code
_entity_poly.pdbx_strand_id
1 'polypeptide(L)'
;MRINFKALSLAGLLLLTSVLMAVAPSRTAAAAGGPNLTLGKTVTASGQSQVYTPDNVKDGNATTYWESVNDAFSQWIQVDLASNTSIDQIVLKLPSSWEKRTQTLSIQGSSNGSNFSNLVTSASYVFDPAVAGNSVTINFSAASARYVRLTFTANTGWPAGQLSELEIYGSSAPTPTPIPTVTPTPTPTPTPTPTVTPTPTVTPIPTPTPSATPTPTPAPGSNIAIGKPISASSSTQTYVATNANDNSNSTYWEGGSNPSTLTIDLGVNYNLTSIILMLNPASEWATRTQTIQVLGHDQNTTTFSSLKAAQSYTFNPSTGNTVTIPLSSTAKRLQLNISSNSGAPAGQVAEFQVFGTPAPNPDLTISSMDWAPTSPVEDSSITLNATVKNNGSSASSATTVNFYLNGTSAGSAAVGALASNATTTASLSIGTKPSGSYSLSAKVDESNAVLEQNESNNSYTNPAALTVAPVSSSDLVSTVSWTPQTPSAGNSVSFSVALQNQGSIASAGGAHPISVALKNAAGATIQTFSGSYNGSLAAGASANVPLSGAWTAASGAYTATVTVAVDGNELPVKQSNNSSSASLTVYSARGASMPYTRYDTEDAARGGGAALQTAPTFNQALTASEASGQAYISLPSSSSYAQWTVRPGEGGAGVTMRYTMPDSSDGMGLNGSLDVYVNGTKVKNVPLTSYYNWQYFSGDMPADAPGGGRPLFRFDEVHWKLDTPLQPGDTIRIQKAAGDTIEYGVDFLELEPVPAAIARPANSVSVTDHGAIPNDGQDDLPAFKAAVTAAVAGGKTLYIPEGTFHLNNMWEIGSVSSMIQNFTVTGAGMWYTNIQFTNPNASSGGISLRIEGKLDFSNVYMNSKLRSRYNQNAVYKGFMDNFGTNSTIRNVWVEHFECGFWVGDYAHTPAITANGLVIENSRIRNNLADGVNFAQGTSNSVVRNSSVRNNGDDGLAVWTSNVNGAPAGVNNNFSYNTIENNWRAAGIAFFGGSGHKATNNYIADCVGGSGLRMNTVFPGYHFQNNTGVLFSDTTILRCGTSQDLYNGERGAIDLEASNDSIQNVTFTNIDIINAQRDGIQFGYGGGFQNIVFNNITIDGTGKDGVTTSRFSGPHLGAAIFTYTGNGSAVFNNLITRNIAYAGTNYLQSGFNLTIH
;
A
#
# COMPACT_ATOMS: atom_id res chain seq x y z
N MET A 1 -16.55 27.97 49.90
CA MET A 1 -17.42 29.04 50.47
C MET A 1 -18.64 29.19 49.56
N ARG A 2 -19.85 29.48 50.06
CA ARG A 2 -21.10 29.63 49.27
C ARG A 2 -21.08 30.98 48.51
N ILE A 3 -21.78 31.22 47.39
CA ILE A 3 -23.23 31.58 47.23
C ILE A 3 -23.47 31.65 45.68
N ASN A 4 -24.33 30.84 45.04
CA ASN A 4 -25.78 30.99 44.76
C ASN A 4 -26.24 32.24 43.97
N PHE A 5 -26.98 32.07 42.85
CA PHE A 5 -28.35 32.62 42.67
C PHE A 5 -29.15 32.06 41.46
N LYS A 6 -30.49 32.08 41.60
CA LYS A 6 -31.58 31.63 40.70
C LYS A 6 -32.79 32.57 40.88
N ALA A 7 -33.75 32.77 39.97
CA ALA A 7 -33.90 32.49 38.52
C ALA A 7 -35.20 33.22 38.05
N LEU A 8 -35.93 32.66 37.06
CA LEU A 8 -37.23 33.11 36.48
C LEU A 8 -37.18 34.33 35.53
N SER A 9 -37.86 34.44 34.38
CA SER A 9 -38.97 33.73 33.67
C SER A 9 -40.40 34.31 33.80
N LEU A 10 -40.93 34.90 32.72
CA LEU A 10 -42.35 35.00 32.29
C LEU A 10 -42.38 35.62 30.87
N ALA A 11 -43.02 35.15 29.78
CA ALA A 11 -44.10 34.21 29.43
C ALA A 11 -45.43 34.88 29.01
N GLY A 12 -45.90 34.56 27.79
CA GLY A 12 -47.19 34.94 27.19
C GLY A 12 -47.10 34.99 25.65
N LEU A 13 -48.05 34.48 24.85
CA LEU A 13 -49.23 33.65 25.13
C LEU A 13 -49.60 32.82 23.85
N LEU A 14 -50.31 31.71 24.02
CA LEU A 14 -50.74 30.74 22.98
C LEU A 14 -51.53 31.35 21.81
N LEU A 15 -51.40 30.71 20.63
CA LEU A 15 -52.57 30.34 19.82
C LEU A 15 -52.34 29.03 19.06
N LEU A 16 -53.34 28.15 19.07
CA LEU A 16 -53.29 26.79 18.52
C LEU A 16 -53.51 26.76 17.01
N THR A 17 -52.70 25.98 16.29
CA THR A 17 -53.19 25.14 15.18
C THR A 17 -52.55 23.76 15.23
N SER A 18 -53.35 22.75 15.53
CA SER A 18 -52.96 21.34 15.49
C SER A 18 -53.03 20.80 14.07
N VAL A 19 -51.92 20.29 13.55
CA VAL A 19 -51.92 19.37 12.41
C VAL A 19 -51.16 18.11 12.82
N LEU A 20 -51.83 16.96 12.79
CA LEU A 20 -51.18 15.66 12.86
C LEU A 20 -50.27 15.51 11.64
N MET A 21 -48.97 15.34 11.86
CA MET A 21 -48.16 14.51 10.99
C MET A 21 -47.65 13.33 11.81
N ALA A 22 -48.05 12.13 11.37
CA ALA A 22 -47.71 10.90 12.05
C ALA A 22 -46.18 10.67 12.06
N VAL A 23 -45.70 10.00 13.09
CA VAL A 23 -44.37 9.40 13.10
C VAL A 23 -44.33 8.39 11.95
N ALA A 24 -43.67 8.76 10.84
CA ALA A 24 -43.25 7.79 9.86
C ALA A 24 -42.13 6.96 10.51
N PRO A 25 -42.23 5.63 10.58
CA PRO A 25 -41.07 4.82 10.96
C PRO A 25 -39.96 5.06 9.93
N SER A 26 -38.71 5.04 10.39
CA SER A 26 -37.55 4.96 9.51
C SER A 26 -37.74 3.76 8.59
N ARG A 27 -38.02 4.02 7.31
CA ARG A 27 -38.09 2.97 6.31
C ARG A 27 -36.69 2.40 6.16
N THR A 28 -36.48 1.22 6.72
CA THR A 28 -35.57 0.27 6.08
C THR A 28 -35.98 0.18 4.61
N ALA A 29 -35.00 0.27 3.71
CA ALA A 29 -35.25 -0.01 2.31
C ALA A 29 -35.64 -1.49 2.21
N ALA A 30 -36.95 -1.75 2.15
CA ALA A 30 -37.44 -3.08 1.80
C ALA A 30 -37.12 -3.32 0.32
N ALA A 31 -36.66 -4.53 0.01
CA ALA A 31 -36.37 -4.96 -1.35
C ALA A 31 -37.50 -4.54 -2.30
N ALA A 32 -37.15 -3.97 -3.46
CA ALA A 32 -38.07 -4.01 -4.57
C ALA A 32 -38.29 -5.49 -4.94
N GLY A 33 -39.55 -5.93 -5.03
CA GLY A 33 -39.92 -7.26 -5.54
C GLY A 33 -39.70 -7.41 -7.04
N GLY A 34 -38.51 -7.02 -7.53
CA GLY A 34 -38.05 -7.25 -8.88
C GLY A 34 -37.62 -8.70 -9.10
N PRO A 35 -37.48 -9.13 -10.36
CA PRO A 35 -37.00 -10.47 -10.68
C PRO A 35 -35.55 -10.66 -10.18
N ASN A 36 -35.23 -11.87 -9.71
CA ASN A 36 -33.85 -12.28 -9.46
C ASN A 36 -33.05 -12.18 -10.78
N LEU A 37 -32.07 -11.30 -10.81
CA LEU A 37 -31.27 -10.96 -11.99
C LEU A 37 -30.24 -12.02 -12.36
N THR A 38 -29.97 -13.00 -11.47
CA THR A 38 -29.02 -14.11 -11.70
C THR A 38 -29.59 -15.23 -12.58
N LEU A 39 -30.93 -15.37 -12.63
CA LEU A 39 -31.56 -16.45 -13.39
C LEU A 39 -31.21 -16.36 -14.89
N GLY A 40 -30.70 -17.47 -15.44
CA GLY A 40 -30.27 -17.54 -16.84
C GLY A 40 -28.99 -16.76 -17.18
N LYS A 41 -28.24 -16.24 -16.19
CA LYS A 41 -26.95 -15.58 -16.41
C LYS A 41 -25.79 -16.56 -16.48
N THR A 42 -24.65 -16.08 -16.99
CA THR A 42 -23.39 -16.82 -16.92
C THR A 42 -22.81 -16.71 -15.52
N VAL A 43 -22.43 -17.85 -14.94
CA VAL A 43 -21.76 -17.91 -13.63
C VAL A 43 -20.41 -18.58 -13.80
N THR A 44 -19.37 -17.98 -13.24
CA THR A 44 -18.00 -18.51 -13.22
C THR A 44 -17.47 -18.51 -11.79
N ALA A 45 -16.47 -19.34 -11.50
CA ALA A 45 -15.85 -19.41 -10.19
C ALA A 45 -14.33 -19.64 -10.30
N SER A 46 -13.59 -19.42 -9.20
CA SER A 46 -12.17 -19.79 -9.08
C SER A 46 -11.90 -21.28 -9.24
N GLY A 47 -12.91 -22.11 -9.00
CA GLY A 47 -12.87 -23.55 -9.19
C GLY A 47 -14.14 -24.21 -8.66
N GLN A 48 -14.18 -25.54 -8.72
CA GLN A 48 -15.27 -26.35 -8.16
C GLN A 48 -14.74 -27.67 -7.58
N SER A 49 -15.45 -28.19 -6.58
CA SER A 49 -15.27 -29.55 -6.04
C SER A 49 -16.28 -30.51 -6.66
N GLN A 50 -15.80 -31.68 -7.11
CA GLN A 50 -16.61 -32.79 -7.62
C GLN A 50 -17.66 -32.36 -8.68
N VAL A 51 -18.95 -32.54 -8.38
CA VAL A 51 -20.11 -32.24 -9.25
C VAL A 51 -20.83 -30.94 -8.87
N TYR A 52 -20.31 -30.20 -7.88
CA TYR A 52 -20.95 -29.02 -7.30
C TYR A 52 -20.61 -27.76 -8.12
N THR A 53 -21.17 -27.69 -9.32
CA THR A 53 -20.79 -26.67 -10.32
C THR A 53 -21.30 -25.26 -9.97
N PRO A 54 -20.64 -24.18 -10.44
CA PRO A 54 -21.11 -22.80 -10.25
C PRO A 54 -22.52 -22.55 -10.78
N ASP A 55 -22.95 -23.28 -11.81
CA ASP A 55 -24.28 -23.13 -12.40
C ASP A 55 -25.43 -23.58 -11.48
N ASN A 56 -25.12 -24.28 -10.38
CA ASN A 56 -26.11 -24.63 -9.37
C ASN A 56 -26.63 -23.39 -8.61
N VAL A 57 -25.88 -22.28 -8.52
CA VAL A 57 -26.32 -21.09 -7.74
C VAL A 57 -27.38 -20.22 -8.42
N LYS A 58 -27.88 -20.67 -9.58
CA LYS A 58 -28.84 -19.95 -10.44
C LYS A 58 -29.98 -20.82 -10.96
N ASP A 59 -30.07 -22.08 -10.51
CA ASP A 59 -31.02 -23.06 -11.05
C ASP A 59 -32.41 -22.98 -10.38
N GLY A 60 -32.55 -22.23 -9.29
CA GLY A 60 -33.80 -22.07 -8.54
C GLY A 60 -34.09 -23.23 -7.59
N ASN A 61 -33.16 -24.17 -7.41
CA ASN A 61 -33.27 -25.35 -6.57
C ASN A 61 -32.27 -25.27 -5.40
N ALA A 62 -32.74 -24.78 -4.26
CA ALA A 62 -31.94 -24.73 -3.02
C ALA A 62 -31.49 -26.10 -2.45
N THR A 63 -31.65 -27.22 -3.16
CA THR A 63 -31.06 -28.53 -2.80
C THR A 63 -29.78 -28.86 -3.56
N THR A 64 -29.53 -28.22 -4.71
CA THR A 64 -28.25 -28.21 -5.42
C THR A 64 -27.36 -27.11 -4.87
N TYR A 65 -26.03 -27.21 -5.06
CA TYR A 65 -25.08 -26.20 -4.59
C TYR A 65 -23.78 -26.17 -5.38
N TRP A 66 -23.12 -25.01 -5.41
CA TRP A 66 -21.71 -24.87 -5.76
C TRP A 66 -20.84 -25.09 -4.52
N GLU A 67 -19.71 -25.76 -4.71
CA GLU A 67 -18.63 -25.90 -3.74
C GLU A 67 -17.31 -25.55 -4.42
N SER A 68 -16.53 -24.64 -3.85
CA SER A 68 -15.20 -24.29 -4.35
C SER A 68 -14.21 -25.46 -4.18
N VAL A 69 -12.96 -25.28 -4.63
CA VAL A 69 -11.88 -26.20 -4.24
C VAL A 69 -11.70 -26.16 -2.71
N ASN A 70 -11.56 -27.32 -2.08
CA ASN A 70 -11.35 -27.46 -0.64
C ASN A 70 -9.96 -26.95 -0.22
N ASP A 71 -9.86 -26.42 1.00
CA ASP A 71 -8.64 -25.96 1.66
C ASP A 71 -7.85 -24.88 0.88
N ALA A 72 -8.52 -24.20 -0.07
CA ALA A 72 -7.91 -23.31 -1.05
C ALA A 72 -8.42 -21.85 -0.96
N PHE A 73 -8.87 -21.40 0.22
CA PHE A 73 -9.29 -20.00 0.40
C PHE A 73 -8.14 -19.01 0.10
N SER A 74 -8.40 -17.84 -0.50
CA SER A 74 -9.71 -17.32 -0.92
C SER A 74 -10.24 -17.95 -2.21
N GLN A 75 -11.54 -18.19 -2.27
CA GLN A 75 -12.25 -18.70 -3.45
C GLN A 75 -13.36 -17.72 -3.84
N TRP A 76 -13.69 -17.61 -5.13
CA TRP A 76 -14.69 -16.67 -5.62
C TRP A 76 -15.70 -17.31 -6.57
N ILE A 77 -16.90 -16.73 -6.60
CA ILE A 77 -17.95 -17.02 -7.58
C ILE A 77 -18.52 -15.70 -8.11
N GLN A 78 -18.85 -15.66 -9.39
CA GLN A 78 -19.16 -14.43 -10.12
C GLN A 78 -20.32 -14.63 -11.07
N VAL A 79 -21.27 -13.70 -11.06
CA VAL A 79 -22.37 -13.60 -12.04
C VAL A 79 -22.05 -12.48 -13.04
N ASP A 80 -22.18 -12.75 -14.33
CA ASP A 80 -22.27 -11.71 -15.37
C ASP A 80 -23.74 -11.39 -15.66
N LEU A 81 -24.20 -10.21 -15.22
CA LEU A 81 -25.55 -9.70 -15.48
C LEU A 81 -25.80 -9.34 -16.96
N ALA A 82 -24.80 -9.51 -17.83
CA ALA A 82 -24.74 -9.18 -19.26
C ALA A 82 -24.73 -7.67 -19.59
N SER A 83 -25.20 -6.82 -18.69
CA SER A 83 -25.15 -5.36 -18.81
C SER A 83 -25.01 -4.69 -17.44
N ASN A 84 -24.47 -3.47 -17.43
CA ASN A 84 -24.38 -2.65 -16.22
C ASN A 84 -25.78 -2.37 -15.67
N THR A 85 -26.08 -2.98 -14.51
CA THR A 85 -27.38 -2.93 -13.85
C THR A 85 -27.22 -2.27 -12.49
N SER A 86 -28.15 -1.40 -12.09
CA SER A 86 -28.15 -0.80 -10.75
C SER A 86 -28.72 -1.80 -9.75
N ILE A 87 -27.90 -2.25 -8.81
CA ILE A 87 -28.22 -3.28 -7.81
C ILE A 87 -28.01 -2.76 -6.40
N ASP A 88 -28.86 -3.16 -5.46
CA ASP A 88 -28.86 -2.73 -4.05
C ASP A 88 -29.07 -3.86 -3.04
N GLN A 89 -29.34 -5.08 -3.51
CA GLN A 89 -29.52 -6.26 -2.65
C GLN A 89 -28.98 -7.55 -3.28
N ILE A 90 -28.43 -8.41 -2.42
CA ILE A 90 -28.14 -9.81 -2.71
C ILE A 90 -28.81 -10.70 -1.65
N VAL A 91 -29.35 -11.84 -2.06
CA VAL A 91 -29.78 -12.93 -1.17
C VAL A 91 -28.95 -14.17 -1.45
N LEU A 92 -28.30 -14.69 -0.41
CA LEU A 92 -27.49 -15.91 -0.44
C LEU A 92 -28.25 -17.03 0.25
N LYS A 93 -28.18 -18.25 -0.28
CA LYS A 93 -28.82 -19.43 0.36
C LYS A 93 -27.85 -20.60 0.47
N LEU A 94 -28.10 -21.43 1.47
CA LEU A 94 -27.60 -22.79 1.59
C LEU A 94 -28.78 -23.76 1.64
N PRO A 95 -28.57 -25.08 1.41
CA PRO A 95 -29.62 -26.06 1.57
C PRO A 95 -30.24 -26.04 2.97
N SER A 96 -31.57 -26.06 3.03
CA SER A 96 -32.32 -25.94 4.29
C SER A 96 -32.16 -27.14 5.24
N SER A 97 -31.60 -28.25 4.74
CA SER A 97 -31.21 -29.44 5.51
C SER A 97 -29.83 -29.34 6.14
N TRP A 98 -29.02 -28.34 5.80
CA TRP A 98 -27.68 -28.16 6.34
C TRP A 98 -27.69 -27.50 7.72
N GLU A 99 -26.67 -27.81 8.52
CA GLU A 99 -26.50 -27.25 9.85
C GLU A 99 -26.11 -25.76 9.83
N LYS A 100 -26.36 -25.09 10.95
CA LYS A 100 -26.00 -23.69 11.15
C LYS A 100 -24.49 -23.49 11.00
N ARG A 101 -24.08 -22.57 10.12
CA ARG A 101 -22.66 -22.25 9.85
C ARG A 101 -22.46 -20.78 9.53
N THR A 102 -21.21 -20.33 9.57
CA THR A 102 -20.84 -18.94 9.24
C THR A 102 -19.89 -18.96 8.04
N GLN A 103 -20.15 -18.11 7.04
CA GLN A 103 -19.21 -17.88 5.92
C GLN A 103 -18.75 -16.42 5.92
N THR A 104 -17.45 -16.20 5.77
CA THR A 104 -16.85 -14.86 5.66
C THR A 104 -16.61 -14.55 4.20
N LEU A 105 -17.24 -13.47 3.71
CA LEU A 105 -17.16 -13.07 2.30
C LEU A 105 -17.30 -11.54 2.11
N SER A 106 -16.79 -11.04 0.99
CA SER A 106 -17.07 -9.69 0.46
C SER A 106 -17.95 -9.76 -0.79
N ILE A 107 -18.66 -8.66 -1.09
CA ILE A 107 -19.40 -8.47 -2.35
C ILE A 107 -18.66 -7.42 -3.18
N GLN A 108 -18.34 -7.76 -4.41
CA GLN A 108 -17.60 -6.91 -5.35
C GLN A 108 -18.40 -6.67 -6.64
N GLY A 109 -18.25 -5.46 -7.19
CA GLY A 109 -18.87 -5.04 -8.43
C GLY A 109 -17.81 -4.64 -9.46
N SER A 110 -18.08 -4.92 -10.74
CA SER A 110 -17.27 -4.47 -11.86
C SER A 110 -18.14 -4.20 -13.09
N SER A 111 -17.75 -3.25 -13.92
CA SER A 111 -18.33 -3.04 -15.26
C SER A 111 -17.64 -3.88 -16.34
N ASN A 112 -16.39 -4.32 -16.12
CA ASN A 112 -15.54 -4.92 -17.14
C ASN A 112 -15.05 -6.35 -16.83
N GLY A 113 -15.26 -6.85 -15.61
CA GLY A 113 -14.93 -8.23 -15.23
C GLY A 113 -13.46 -8.44 -14.83
N SER A 114 -12.66 -7.37 -14.83
CA SER A 114 -11.23 -7.39 -14.46
C SER A 114 -10.92 -6.47 -13.27
N ASN A 115 -11.52 -5.26 -13.23
CA ASN A 115 -11.34 -4.29 -12.17
C ASN A 115 -12.55 -4.32 -11.23
N PHE A 116 -12.37 -4.76 -9.99
CA PHE A 116 -13.44 -4.89 -9.00
C PHE A 116 -13.30 -3.86 -7.88
N SER A 117 -14.43 -3.28 -7.46
CA SER A 117 -14.55 -2.50 -6.23
C SER A 117 -15.47 -3.24 -5.24
N ASN A 118 -15.21 -3.10 -3.94
CA ASN A 118 -16.10 -3.66 -2.92
C ASN A 118 -17.42 -2.86 -2.89
N LEU A 119 -18.54 -3.54 -3.11
CA LEU A 119 -19.89 -3.02 -2.82
C LEU A 119 -20.22 -3.25 -1.33
N VAL A 120 -19.74 -4.36 -0.77
CA VAL A 120 -19.75 -4.67 0.65
C VAL A 120 -18.40 -5.27 1.02
N THR A 121 -17.75 -4.71 2.05
CA THR A 121 -16.47 -5.20 2.57
C THR A 121 -16.60 -6.59 3.18
N SER A 122 -15.48 -7.28 3.41
CA SER A 122 -15.51 -8.66 3.93
C SER A 122 -16.13 -8.72 5.33
N ALA A 123 -17.14 -9.56 5.51
CA ALA A 123 -17.84 -9.76 6.77
C ALA A 123 -18.30 -11.21 6.92
N SER A 124 -18.50 -11.64 8.18
CA SER A 124 -18.99 -12.98 8.52
C SER A 124 -20.52 -13.02 8.58
N TYR A 125 -21.12 -13.87 7.75
CA TYR A 125 -22.57 -14.04 7.65
C TYR A 125 -22.99 -15.41 8.18
N VAL A 126 -23.95 -15.42 9.11
CA VAL A 126 -24.47 -16.63 9.75
C VAL A 126 -25.65 -17.16 8.94
N PHE A 127 -25.47 -18.35 8.37
CA PHE A 127 -26.51 -19.15 7.76
C PHE A 127 -27.09 -20.08 8.83
N ASP A 128 -28.38 -19.94 9.12
CA ASP A 128 -29.07 -20.71 10.16
C ASP A 128 -30.35 -21.32 9.57
N PRO A 129 -30.53 -22.65 9.54
CA PRO A 129 -31.73 -23.27 8.97
C PRO A 129 -33.02 -22.89 9.70
N ALA A 130 -32.95 -22.46 10.96
CA ALA A 130 -34.10 -21.95 11.71
C ALA A 130 -34.47 -20.49 11.35
N VAL A 131 -33.64 -19.78 10.59
CA VAL A 131 -33.82 -18.37 10.21
C VAL A 131 -33.90 -18.24 8.69
N ALA A 132 -35.04 -17.78 8.18
CA ALA A 132 -35.29 -17.55 6.76
C ALA A 132 -34.96 -18.75 5.83
N GLY A 133 -34.97 -19.98 6.34
CA GLY A 133 -34.70 -21.20 5.57
C GLY A 133 -33.24 -21.36 5.14
N ASN A 134 -32.29 -21.04 6.01
CA ASN A 134 -30.85 -21.08 5.75
C ASN A 134 -30.40 -20.05 4.69
N SER A 135 -30.93 -18.82 4.78
CA SER A 135 -30.63 -17.72 3.86
C SER A 135 -30.16 -16.45 4.57
N VAL A 136 -29.42 -15.61 3.83
CA VAL A 136 -28.88 -14.32 4.29
C VAL A 136 -29.21 -13.27 3.23
N THR A 137 -29.87 -12.19 3.64
CA THR A 137 -30.12 -11.00 2.79
C THR A 137 -29.13 -9.90 3.14
N ILE A 138 -28.42 -9.38 2.14
CA ILE A 138 -27.42 -8.32 2.29
C ILE A 138 -27.87 -7.12 1.44
N ASN A 139 -28.10 -5.98 2.10
CA ASN A 139 -28.48 -4.72 1.47
C ASN A 139 -27.30 -3.77 1.43
N PHE A 140 -27.17 -2.97 0.37
CA PHE A 140 -26.12 -1.98 0.20
C PHE A 140 -26.61 -0.79 -0.64
N SER A 141 -25.85 0.31 -0.65
CA SER A 141 -26.17 1.48 -1.46
C SER A 141 -26.18 1.11 -2.95
N ALA A 142 -27.24 1.52 -3.67
CA ALA A 142 -27.41 1.17 -5.09
C ALA A 142 -26.18 1.49 -5.94
N ALA A 143 -25.65 0.47 -6.61
CA ALA A 143 -24.41 0.53 -7.38
C ALA A 143 -24.60 -0.07 -8.77
N SER A 144 -23.98 0.53 -9.80
CA SER A 144 -24.01 -0.01 -11.16
C SER A 144 -22.90 -1.05 -11.35
N ALA A 145 -23.27 -2.31 -11.57
CA ALA A 145 -22.35 -3.41 -11.85
C ALA A 145 -22.87 -4.27 -13.01
N ARG A 146 -21.96 -4.79 -13.83
CA ARG A 146 -22.24 -5.89 -14.78
C ARG A 146 -21.83 -7.22 -14.16
N TYR A 147 -20.63 -7.29 -13.60
CA TYR A 147 -20.11 -8.47 -12.92
C TYR A 147 -20.23 -8.28 -11.42
N VAL A 148 -20.84 -9.27 -10.76
CA VAL A 148 -21.00 -9.31 -9.31
C VAL A 148 -20.22 -10.52 -8.80
N ARG A 149 -19.20 -10.30 -7.99
CA ARG A 149 -18.31 -11.34 -7.46
C ARG A 149 -18.44 -11.43 -5.94
N LEU A 150 -18.62 -12.64 -5.43
CA LEU A 150 -18.45 -12.96 -4.02
C LEU A 150 -17.07 -13.57 -3.83
N THR A 151 -16.31 -13.09 -2.84
CA THR A 151 -15.00 -13.65 -2.49
C THR A 151 -15.05 -14.17 -1.07
N PHE A 152 -14.95 -15.49 -0.92
CA PHE A 152 -15.00 -16.23 0.35
C PHE A 152 -13.60 -16.41 0.92
N THR A 153 -13.45 -16.18 2.22
CA THR A 153 -12.18 -16.33 2.95
C THR A 153 -12.25 -17.31 4.13
N ALA A 154 -13.46 -17.68 4.57
CA ALA A 154 -13.67 -18.73 5.58
C ALA A 154 -15.09 -19.30 5.52
N ASN A 155 -15.26 -20.55 5.94
CA ASN A 155 -16.55 -21.22 6.19
C ASN A 155 -16.38 -22.15 7.39
N THR A 156 -17.30 -22.10 8.37
CA THR A 156 -17.20 -22.93 9.60
C THR A 156 -17.78 -24.33 9.46
N GLY A 157 -18.52 -24.63 8.39
CA GLY A 157 -19.13 -25.95 8.16
C GLY A 157 -18.32 -26.87 7.23
N TRP A 158 -17.50 -26.29 6.35
CA TRP A 158 -16.68 -27.02 5.37
C TRP A 158 -15.51 -26.15 4.90
N PRO A 159 -14.33 -26.70 4.51
CA PRO A 159 -13.18 -25.91 4.08
C PRO A 159 -13.30 -25.38 2.62
N ALA A 160 -14.49 -24.95 2.20
CA ALA A 160 -14.76 -24.41 0.87
C ALA A 160 -15.83 -23.30 0.92
N GLY A 161 -15.84 -22.40 -0.06
CA GLY A 161 -16.97 -21.51 -0.30
C GLY A 161 -18.13 -22.33 -0.85
N GLN A 162 -19.33 -22.19 -0.29
CA GLN A 162 -20.51 -22.95 -0.68
C GLN A 162 -21.75 -22.06 -0.80
N LEU A 163 -22.55 -22.27 -1.84
CA LEU A 163 -23.86 -21.62 -2.03
C LEU A 163 -24.82 -22.53 -2.78
N SER A 164 -26.09 -22.57 -2.35
CA SER A 164 -27.17 -23.15 -3.15
C SER A 164 -27.82 -22.13 -4.09
N GLU A 165 -27.90 -20.85 -3.70
CA GLU A 165 -28.40 -19.77 -4.55
C GLU A 165 -27.62 -18.47 -4.32
N LEU A 166 -27.47 -17.70 -5.40
CA LEU A 166 -26.98 -16.33 -5.42
C LEU A 166 -28.02 -15.47 -6.15
N GLU A 167 -28.91 -14.84 -5.41
CA GLU A 167 -29.97 -13.99 -5.98
C GLU A 167 -29.53 -12.52 -5.95
N ILE A 168 -29.57 -11.84 -7.10
CA ILE A 168 -29.16 -10.43 -7.23
C ILE A 168 -30.41 -9.61 -7.59
N TYR A 169 -30.63 -8.49 -6.90
CA TYR A 169 -31.81 -7.65 -7.09
C TYR A 169 -31.44 -6.21 -7.47
N GLY A 170 -32.28 -5.63 -8.33
CA GLY A 170 -32.07 -4.30 -8.90
C GLY A 170 -32.81 -3.18 -8.15
N SER A 171 -32.17 -2.02 -8.04
CA SER A 171 -32.73 -0.85 -7.36
C SER A 171 -33.85 -0.20 -8.17
N SER A 172 -35.03 -0.01 -7.58
CA SER A 172 -36.16 0.64 -8.26
C SER A 172 -35.92 2.16 -8.44
N ALA A 173 -35.76 2.61 -9.68
CA ALA A 173 -35.64 4.04 -10.00
C ALA A 173 -36.98 4.79 -9.85
N PRO A 174 -36.98 6.06 -9.40
CA PRO A 174 -38.18 6.90 -9.41
C PRO A 174 -38.62 7.20 -10.85
N THR A 175 -39.93 7.11 -11.12
CA THR A 175 -40.50 7.33 -12.46
C THR A 175 -40.32 8.79 -12.91
N PRO A 176 -39.74 9.07 -14.09
CA PRO A 176 -39.57 10.43 -14.57
C PRO A 176 -40.89 11.05 -15.04
N THR A 177 -41.14 12.30 -14.61
CA THR A 177 -42.27 13.12 -15.04
C THR A 177 -42.15 13.49 -16.53
N PRO A 178 -43.23 13.41 -17.35
CA PRO A 178 -43.15 13.66 -18.79
C PRO A 178 -42.85 15.12 -19.12
N ILE A 179 -41.87 15.34 -20.00
CA ILE A 179 -41.57 16.64 -20.63
C ILE A 179 -42.51 16.85 -21.83
N PRO A 180 -43.07 18.07 -22.03
CA PRO A 180 -44.03 18.31 -23.11
C PRO A 180 -43.42 18.19 -24.51
N THR A 181 -44.22 17.66 -25.42
CA THR A 181 -43.84 17.26 -26.78
C THR A 181 -43.57 18.47 -27.69
N VAL A 182 -42.45 18.46 -28.41
CA VAL A 182 -42.22 19.36 -29.56
C VAL A 182 -42.73 18.74 -30.85
N THR A 183 -43.46 19.53 -31.63
CA THR A 183 -44.15 19.12 -32.87
C THR A 183 -43.17 18.74 -33.98
N PRO A 184 -43.38 17.63 -34.73
CA PRO A 184 -42.49 17.23 -35.81
C PRO A 184 -42.64 18.09 -37.08
N THR A 185 -41.52 18.47 -37.67
CA THR A 185 -41.41 19.07 -39.01
C THR A 185 -41.61 17.98 -40.09
N PRO A 186 -42.36 18.22 -41.17
CA PRO A 186 -42.70 17.18 -42.15
C PRO A 186 -41.51 16.67 -42.98
N THR A 187 -41.47 15.35 -43.17
CA THR A 187 -40.48 14.62 -43.99
C THR A 187 -40.79 14.77 -45.50
N PRO A 188 -39.79 14.95 -46.38
CA PRO A 188 -40.00 14.97 -47.83
C PRO A 188 -40.31 13.57 -48.39
N THR A 189 -41.26 13.52 -49.33
CA THR A 189 -41.77 12.30 -49.99
C THR A 189 -40.73 11.67 -50.94
N PRO A 190 -40.56 10.33 -50.95
CA PRO A 190 -39.72 9.65 -51.94
C PRO A 190 -40.41 9.52 -53.33
N THR A 191 -39.65 9.80 -54.38
CA THR A 191 -40.07 9.67 -55.79
C THR A 191 -39.95 8.21 -56.28
N PRO A 192 -40.93 7.66 -57.03
CA PRO A 192 -40.83 6.31 -57.58
C PRO A 192 -39.95 6.25 -58.83
N THR A 193 -39.18 5.16 -58.98
CA THR A 193 -38.31 4.86 -60.14
C THR A 193 -38.65 3.44 -60.66
N PRO A 194 -38.67 3.18 -61.97
CA PRO A 194 -39.61 2.20 -62.53
C PRO A 194 -39.14 0.75 -62.55
N THR A 195 -40.14 -0.15 -62.53
CA THR A 195 -40.03 -1.59 -62.72
C THR A 195 -39.53 -1.95 -64.13
N VAL A 196 -38.64 -2.94 -64.23
CA VAL A 196 -38.19 -3.50 -65.52
C VAL A 196 -38.71 -4.93 -65.68
N THR A 197 -39.28 -5.21 -66.85
CA THR A 197 -39.96 -6.47 -67.21
C THR A 197 -38.97 -7.64 -67.44
N PRO A 198 -39.30 -8.90 -67.07
CA PRO A 198 -38.46 -10.06 -67.36
C PRO A 198 -38.54 -10.51 -68.83
N THR A 199 -37.40 -10.91 -69.39
CA THR A 199 -37.25 -11.49 -70.74
C THR A 199 -37.01 -13.02 -70.63
N PRO A 200 -37.58 -13.86 -71.51
CA PRO A 200 -37.64 -15.32 -71.27
C PRO A 200 -36.51 -16.15 -71.90
N THR A 201 -36.22 -17.28 -71.23
CA THR A 201 -35.76 -18.59 -71.76
C THR A 201 -34.38 -18.73 -72.44
N VAL A 202 -33.52 -19.57 -71.84
CA VAL A 202 -32.92 -20.74 -72.54
C VAL A 202 -32.89 -21.93 -71.58
N THR A 203 -33.34 -23.11 -72.04
CA THR A 203 -33.26 -24.39 -71.32
C THR A 203 -32.15 -25.26 -71.92
N PRO A 204 -31.16 -25.74 -71.14
CA PRO A 204 -30.24 -26.79 -71.59
C PRO A 204 -30.91 -28.17 -71.54
N ILE A 205 -30.70 -28.96 -72.60
CA ILE A 205 -31.13 -30.36 -72.74
C ILE A 205 -30.23 -31.28 -71.88
N PRO A 206 -30.74 -32.42 -71.35
CA PRO A 206 -29.97 -33.32 -70.50
C PRO A 206 -28.86 -34.08 -71.25
N THR A 207 -27.66 -34.09 -70.67
CA THR A 207 -26.54 -34.96 -71.07
C THR A 207 -26.53 -36.20 -70.15
N PRO A 208 -26.33 -37.43 -70.68
CA PRO A 208 -26.54 -38.66 -69.91
C PRO A 208 -25.57 -38.81 -68.73
N THR A 209 -26.11 -39.22 -67.58
CA THR A 209 -25.35 -39.58 -66.38
C THR A 209 -24.54 -40.86 -66.64
N PRO A 210 -23.20 -40.85 -66.55
CA PRO A 210 -22.43 -42.09 -66.56
C PRO A 210 -22.67 -42.89 -65.28
N SER A 211 -22.68 -44.21 -65.41
CA SER A 211 -22.84 -45.15 -64.29
C SER A 211 -21.78 -44.93 -63.20
N ALA A 212 -22.15 -45.17 -61.94
CA ALA A 212 -21.26 -45.00 -60.80
C ALA A 212 -20.03 -45.91 -60.88
N THR A 213 -18.85 -45.31 -60.87
CA THR A 213 -17.60 -45.96 -60.46
C THR A 213 -17.37 -45.65 -58.99
N PRO A 214 -17.06 -46.64 -58.12
CA PRO A 214 -16.85 -46.38 -56.70
C PRO A 214 -15.68 -45.41 -56.50
N THR A 215 -15.95 -44.28 -55.85
CA THR A 215 -14.94 -43.27 -55.53
C THR A 215 -14.00 -43.82 -54.45
N PRO A 216 -12.67 -43.75 -54.64
CA PRO A 216 -11.74 -44.15 -53.59
C PRO A 216 -11.87 -43.23 -52.37
N THR A 217 -11.77 -43.81 -51.17
CA THR A 217 -11.73 -43.08 -49.91
C THR A 217 -10.63 -42.00 -49.96
N PRO A 218 -10.93 -40.72 -49.65
CA PRO A 218 -9.90 -39.70 -49.56
C PRO A 218 -8.82 -40.09 -48.54
N ALA A 219 -7.57 -39.70 -48.78
CA ALA A 219 -6.54 -39.78 -47.75
C ALA A 219 -6.99 -38.95 -46.53
N PRO A 220 -6.76 -39.43 -45.28
CA PRO A 220 -7.09 -38.66 -44.09
C PRO A 220 -6.43 -37.27 -44.14
N GLY A 221 -7.18 -36.24 -43.76
CA GLY A 221 -6.61 -34.91 -43.49
C GLY A 221 -5.73 -34.94 -42.23
N SER A 222 -5.31 -33.77 -41.75
CA SER A 222 -4.65 -33.67 -40.44
C SER A 222 -5.61 -34.03 -39.31
N ASN A 223 -5.11 -34.70 -38.27
CA ASN A 223 -5.87 -34.98 -37.04
C ASN A 223 -6.17 -33.66 -36.31
N ILE A 224 -7.45 -33.28 -36.21
CA ILE A 224 -7.88 -32.01 -35.57
C ILE A 224 -8.09 -32.13 -34.05
N ALA A 225 -7.91 -33.32 -33.49
CA ALA A 225 -8.07 -33.59 -32.05
C ALA A 225 -6.87 -33.16 -31.19
N ILE A 226 -5.68 -33.06 -31.79
CA ILE A 226 -4.40 -32.91 -31.06
C ILE A 226 -4.43 -31.65 -30.18
N GLY A 227 -4.17 -31.83 -28.89
CA GLY A 227 -4.12 -30.74 -27.91
C GLY A 227 -5.45 -30.00 -27.66
N LYS A 228 -6.58 -30.48 -28.20
CA LYS A 228 -7.91 -29.93 -27.91
C LYS A 228 -8.37 -30.29 -26.49
N PRO A 229 -9.27 -29.51 -25.86
CA PRO A 229 -9.88 -29.89 -24.59
C PRO A 229 -10.57 -31.25 -24.68
N ILE A 230 -10.15 -32.19 -23.83
CA ILE A 230 -10.70 -33.54 -23.73
C ILE A 230 -11.00 -33.88 -22.27
N SER A 231 -12.11 -34.56 -22.01
CA SER A 231 -12.57 -34.91 -20.66
C SER A 231 -13.21 -36.30 -20.66
N ALA A 232 -13.18 -36.98 -19.52
CA ALA A 232 -13.76 -38.31 -19.39
C ALA A 232 -14.71 -38.38 -18.18
N SER A 233 -15.69 -39.28 -18.27
CA SER A 233 -16.56 -39.68 -17.14
C SER A 233 -15.80 -40.11 -15.89
N SER A 234 -14.60 -40.68 -16.07
CA SER A 234 -13.72 -41.20 -15.03
C SER A 234 -12.33 -41.46 -15.60
N SER A 235 -11.34 -41.68 -14.75
CA SER A 235 -10.02 -42.18 -15.17
C SER A 235 -9.46 -43.11 -14.08
N THR A 236 -8.71 -44.13 -14.48
CA THR A 236 -8.02 -45.05 -13.58
C THR A 236 -6.54 -44.70 -13.50
N GLN A 237 -6.01 -44.53 -12.29
CA GLN A 237 -4.61 -44.18 -12.04
C GLN A 237 -4.16 -42.93 -12.85
N THR A 238 -3.04 -43.01 -13.57
CA THR A 238 -2.50 -41.94 -14.42
C THR A 238 -2.99 -42.01 -15.89
N TYR A 239 -3.93 -42.91 -16.20
CA TYR A 239 -4.50 -43.08 -17.55
C TYR A 239 -5.61 -42.06 -17.80
N VAL A 240 -5.23 -40.78 -17.80
CA VAL A 240 -6.11 -39.61 -17.89
C VAL A 240 -6.55 -39.28 -19.32
N ALA A 241 -7.64 -38.54 -19.47
CA ALA A 241 -8.26 -38.23 -20.77
C ALA A 241 -7.31 -37.58 -21.80
N THR A 242 -6.37 -36.74 -21.36
CA THR A 242 -5.39 -36.05 -22.23
C THR A 242 -4.41 -37.00 -22.91
N ASN A 243 -4.23 -38.21 -22.38
CA ASN A 243 -3.41 -39.25 -23.00
C ASN A 243 -4.06 -39.83 -24.27
N ALA A 244 -5.29 -39.43 -24.61
CA ALA A 244 -6.01 -39.89 -25.81
C ALA A 244 -6.01 -38.85 -26.95
N ASN A 245 -5.29 -37.74 -26.83
CA ASN A 245 -5.10 -36.77 -27.92
C ASN A 245 -3.75 -36.03 -27.84
N ASP A 246 -2.74 -36.69 -27.26
CA ASP A 246 -1.35 -36.21 -27.17
C ASP A 246 -0.52 -36.57 -28.41
N ASN A 247 -1.11 -37.32 -29.37
CA ASN A 247 -0.48 -37.87 -30.56
C ASN A 247 0.60 -38.92 -30.25
N SER A 248 0.45 -39.65 -29.14
CA SER A 248 1.30 -40.77 -28.73
C SER A 248 0.46 -42.05 -28.54
N ASN A 249 0.80 -43.09 -29.29
CA ASN A 249 0.22 -44.43 -29.13
C ASN A 249 0.85 -45.24 -27.97
N SER A 250 1.76 -44.64 -27.19
CA SER A 250 2.42 -45.28 -26.06
C SER A 250 1.71 -44.99 -24.72
N THR A 251 1.00 -43.87 -24.68
CA THR A 251 0.11 -43.41 -23.61
C THR A 251 -1.33 -43.84 -23.91
N TYR A 252 -2.21 -43.82 -22.90
CA TYR A 252 -3.64 -44.06 -23.07
C TYR A 252 -4.49 -43.52 -21.92
N TRP A 253 -5.78 -43.29 -22.21
CA TRP A 253 -6.85 -43.13 -21.23
C TRP A 253 -7.50 -44.47 -20.91
N GLU A 254 -7.85 -44.68 -19.64
CA GLU A 254 -8.70 -45.80 -19.17
C GLU A 254 -9.76 -45.30 -18.19
N GLY A 255 -11.04 -45.65 -18.43
CA GLY A 255 -12.14 -45.32 -17.52
C GLY A 255 -12.08 -46.08 -16.19
N GLY A 256 -12.95 -45.71 -15.24
CA GLY A 256 -13.09 -46.42 -13.95
C GLY A 256 -13.98 -47.67 -14.02
N SER A 257 -14.98 -47.67 -14.90
CA SER A 257 -15.87 -48.81 -15.17
C SER A 257 -16.63 -48.59 -16.49
N ASN A 258 -17.22 -49.64 -17.06
CA ASN A 258 -18.15 -49.51 -18.18
C ASN A 258 -19.60 -49.30 -17.69
N PRO A 259 -20.40 -48.40 -18.32
CA PRO A 259 -20.04 -47.57 -19.46
C PRO A 259 -19.14 -46.38 -19.07
N SER A 260 -18.11 -46.15 -19.85
CA SER A 260 -17.20 -45.00 -19.71
C SER A 260 -17.29 -44.10 -20.94
N THR A 261 -17.45 -42.80 -20.73
CA THR A 261 -17.41 -41.79 -21.79
C THR A 261 -16.10 -41.02 -21.83
N LEU A 262 -15.68 -40.63 -23.04
CA LEU A 262 -14.55 -39.76 -23.37
C LEU A 262 -15.02 -38.71 -24.39
N THR A 263 -14.86 -37.43 -24.08
CA THR A 263 -15.47 -36.28 -24.79
C THR A 263 -14.42 -35.29 -25.22
N ILE A 264 -14.40 -34.90 -26.49
CA ILE A 264 -13.49 -33.91 -27.06
C ILE A 264 -14.27 -32.68 -27.57
N ASP A 265 -13.74 -31.49 -27.33
CA ASP A 265 -14.28 -30.22 -27.82
C ASP A 265 -13.34 -29.61 -28.88
N LEU A 266 -13.82 -29.53 -30.12
CA LEU A 266 -13.05 -28.99 -31.25
C LEU A 266 -12.98 -27.45 -31.23
N GLY A 267 -13.77 -26.78 -30.39
CA GLY A 267 -13.89 -25.32 -30.29
C GLY A 267 -15.03 -24.75 -31.14
N VAL A 268 -15.14 -25.19 -32.39
CA VAL A 268 -16.21 -24.82 -33.33
C VAL A 268 -16.73 -26.04 -34.10
N ASN A 269 -17.80 -25.87 -34.88
CA ASN A 269 -18.29 -26.90 -35.79
C ASN A 269 -17.24 -27.31 -36.83
N TYR A 270 -17.04 -28.61 -36.98
CA TYR A 270 -16.36 -29.24 -38.12
C TYR A 270 -17.33 -30.16 -38.85
N ASN A 271 -17.23 -30.20 -40.18
CA ASN A 271 -17.86 -31.18 -41.03
C ASN A 271 -17.00 -32.45 -41.01
N LEU A 272 -17.42 -33.45 -40.24
CA LEU A 272 -16.63 -34.64 -39.95
C LEU A 272 -16.70 -35.67 -41.08
N THR A 273 -15.56 -36.29 -41.38
CA THR A 273 -15.43 -37.38 -42.35
C THR A 273 -15.14 -38.73 -41.68
N SER A 274 -14.38 -38.73 -40.59
CA SER A 274 -14.13 -39.93 -39.78
C SER A 274 -13.55 -39.59 -38.41
N ILE A 275 -13.56 -40.58 -37.54
CA ILE A 275 -12.65 -40.67 -36.40
C ILE A 275 -11.78 -41.92 -36.56
N ILE A 276 -10.57 -41.88 -36.01
CA ILE A 276 -9.71 -43.06 -35.87
C ILE A 276 -9.44 -43.25 -34.39
N LEU A 277 -9.81 -44.44 -33.89
CA LEU A 277 -9.56 -44.85 -32.52
C LEU A 277 -8.41 -45.84 -32.51
N MET A 278 -7.42 -45.62 -31.67
CA MET A 278 -6.27 -46.53 -31.51
C MET A 278 -6.18 -47.02 -30.06
N LEU A 279 -5.63 -48.22 -29.88
CA LEU A 279 -5.08 -48.71 -28.62
C LEU A 279 -3.57 -48.83 -28.75
N ASN A 280 -2.87 -48.98 -27.63
CA ASN A 280 -1.42 -49.18 -27.62
C ASN A 280 -1.06 -50.41 -28.49
N PRO A 281 -0.08 -50.31 -29.40
CA PRO A 281 0.24 -51.36 -30.38
C PRO A 281 0.99 -52.57 -29.80
N ALA A 282 1.38 -52.54 -28.51
CA ALA A 282 2.11 -53.63 -27.88
C ALA A 282 1.32 -54.96 -27.90
N SER A 283 2.02 -56.07 -28.16
CA SER A 283 1.40 -57.39 -28.32
C SER A 283 0.68 -57.90 -27.07
N GLU A 284 1.08 -57.43 -25.89
CA GLU A 284 0.44 -57.69 -24.60
C GLU A 284 -1.02 -57.21 -24.52
N TRP A 285 -1.43 -56.28 -25.40
CA TRP A 285 -2.83 -55.85 -25.48
C TRP A 285 -3.74 -56.92 -26.08
N ALA A 286 -3.19 -57.89 -26.82
CA ALA A 286 -3.92 -58.95 -27.52
C ALA A 286 -5.05 -58.44 -28.46
N THR A 287 -5.72 -59.35 -29.16
CA THR A 287 -6.94 -58.96 -29.90
C THR A 287 -8.10 -58.82 -28.92
N ARG A 288 -8.78 -57.66 -28.94
CA ARG A 288 -9.92 -57.37 -28.06
C ARG A 288 -11.02 -56.63 -28.81
N THR A 289 -12.19 -56.54 -28.19
CA THR A 289 -13.36 -55.84 -28.72
C THR A 289 -13.84 -54.79 -27.73
N GLN A 290 -14.21 -53.62 -28.23
CA GLN A 290 -14.92 -52.60 -27.45
C GLN A 290 -16.24 -52.25 -28.14
N THR A 291 -17.32 -52.12 -27.37
CA THR A 291 -18.62 -51.65 -27.89
C THR A 291 -18.71 -50.15 -27.72
N ILE A 292 -18.68 -49.42 -28.83
CA ILE A 292 -18.53 -47.97 -28.86
C ILE A 292 -19.73 -47.37 -29.60
N GLN A 293 -20.38 -46.39 -28.98
CA GLN A 293 -21.28 -45.45 -29.64
C GLN A 293 -20.53 -44.12 -29.84
N VAL A 294 -20.69 -43.49 -31.01
CA VAL A 294 -20.17 -42.14 -31.25
C VAL A 294 -21.32 -41.16 -31.15
N LEU A 295 -21.28 -40.34 -30.13
CA LEU A 295 -22.19 -39.26 -29.86
C LEU A 295 -21.56 -37.93 -30.31
N GLY A 296 -22.38 -36.92 -30.58
CA GLY A 296 -21.92 -35.56 -30.83
C GLY A 296 -23.05 -34.56 -30.89
N HIS A 297 -22.67 -33.28 -30.82
CA HIS A 297 -23.58 -32.14 -30.96
C HIS A 297 -22.85 -30.98 -31.65
N ASP A 298 -23.62 -30.09 -32.28
CA ASP A 298 -23.08 -28.93 -32.97
C ASP A 298 -22.80 -27.76 -31.98
N GLN A 299 -22.26 -26.66 -32.47
CA GLN A 299 -21.94 -25.48 -31.63
C GLN A 299 -23.17 -24.71 -31.13
N ASN A 300 -24.37 -25.02 -31.65
CA ASN A 300 -25.63 -24.34 -31.32
C ASN A 300 -26.48 -25.15 -30.32
N THR A 301 -26.03 -26.37 -29.98
CA THR A 301 -26.72 -27.32 -29.10
C THR A 301 -25.76 -27.80 -28.01
N THR A 302 -26.33 -28.37 -26.95
CA THR A 302 -25.56 -28.98 -25.83
C THR A 302 -25.90 -30.45 -25.60
N THR A 303 -26.97 -30.95 -26.23
CA THR A 303 -27.47 -32.32 -26.08
C THR A 303 -26.78 -33.25 -27.06
N PHE A 304 -26.02 -34.21 -26.56
CA PHE A 304 -25.40 -35.27 -27.36
C PHE A 304 -26.44 -36.11 -28.11
N SER A 305 -26.24 -36.25 -29.42
CA SER A 305 -27.04 -37.08 -30.33
C SER A 305 -26.20 -38.20 -30.93
N SER A 306 -26.82 -39.30 -31.37
CA SER A 306 -26.11 -40.47 -31.91
C SER A 306 -25.65 -40.25 -33.35
N LEU A 307 -24.36 -39.91 -33.54
CA LEU A 307 -23.73 -39.81 -34.85
C LEU A 307 -23.41 -41.20 -35.45
N LYS A 308 -23.03 -42.15 -34.58
CA LYS A 308 -22.88 -43.57 -34.91
C LYS A 308 -23.49 -44.41 -33.80
N ALA A 309 -24.43 -45.29 -34.17
CA ALA A 309 -25.04 -46.23 -33.24
C ALA A 309 -23.99 -47.16 -32.59
N ALA A 310 -24.30 -47.66 -31.40
CA ALA A 310 -23.41 -48.56 -30.65
C ALA A 310 -23.07 -49.81 -31.46
N GLN A 311 -21.78 -50.06 -31.67
CA GLN A 311 -21.27 -51.22 -32.41
C GLN A 311 -20.02 -51.77 -31.72
N SER A 312 -19.85 -53.09 -31.70
CA SER A 312 -18.60 -53.71 -31.27
C SER A 312 -17.55 -53.63 -32.36
N TYR A 313 -16.39 -53.05 -32.03
CA TYR A 313 -15.23 -52.89 -32.89
C TYR A 313 -14.07 -53.75 -32.38
N THR A 314 -13.41 -54.47 -33.28
CA THR A 314 -12.25 -55.32 -32.98
C THR A 314 -10.96 -54.54 -33.15
N PHE A 315 -10.18 -54.46 -32.08
CA PHE A 315 -8.81 -53.94 -32.07
C PHE A 315 -7.86 -55.13 -32.09
N ASN A 316 -7.01 -55.21 -33.12
CA ASN A 316 -6.05 -56.30 -33.29
C ASN A 316 -4.62 -55.71 -33.44
N PRO A 317 -3.64 -56.13 -32.62
CA PRO A 317 -2.25 -55.68 -32.73
C PRO A 317 -1.65 -55.94 -34.12
N SER A 318 -2.05 -57.00 -34.82
CA SER A 318 -1.55 -57.31 -36.18
C SER A 318 -2.02 -56.31 -37.25
N THR A 319 -3.01 -55.47 -36.94
CA THR A 319 -3.47 -54.35 -37.77
C THR A 319 -3.24 -53.01 -37.07
N GLY A 320 -2.23 -52.94 -36.18
CA GLY A 320 -1.85 -51.72 -35.47
C GLY A 320 -2.86 -51.23 -34.43
N ASN A 321 -3.72 -52.11 -33.90
CA ASN A 321 -4.72 -51.77 -32.87
C ASN A 321 -5.56 -50.52 -33.22
N THR A 322 -5.91 -50.38 -34.50
CA THR A 322 -6.55 -49.18 -35.06
C THR A 322 -7.93 -49.50 -35.65
N VAL A 323 -8.91 -48.62 -35.40
CA VAL A 323 -10.27 -48.69 -35.94
C VAL A 323 -10.69 -47.34 -36.50
N THR A 324 -11.02 -47.30 -37.79
CA THR A 324 -11.59 -46.11 -38.45
C THR A 324 -13.12 -46.18 -38.45
N ILE A 325 -13.79 -45.16 -37.91
CA ILE A 325 -15.25 -45.03 -37.92
C ILE A 325 -15.62 -43.86 -38.84
N PRO A 326 -16.26 -44.10 -40.00
CA PRO A 326 -16.68 -43.02 -40.90
C PRO A 326 -17.88 -42.26 -40.31
N LEU A 327 -17.82 -40.94 -40.43
CA LEU A 327 -18.85 -39.98 -40.02
C LEU A 327 -19.23 -39.09 -41.21
N SER A 328 -20.38 -38.43 -41.13
CA SER A 328 -20.84 -37.47 -42.14
C SER A 328 -21.66 -36.34 -41.52
N SER A 329 -21.36 -36.03 -40.26
CA SER A 329 -22.13 -35.11 -39.42
C SER A 329 -21.30 -33.87 -39.10
N THR A 330 -21.96 -32.73 -38.95
CA THR A 330 -21.33 -31.54 -38.37
C THR A 330 -21.37 -31.66 -36.85
N ALA A 331 -20.25 -31.44 -36.17
CA ALA A 331 -20.21 -31.39 -34.71
C ALA A 331 -19.11 -30.45 -34.20
N LYS A 332 -19.34 -29.90 -33.00
CA LYS A 332 -18.37 -29.14 -32.19
C LYS A 332 -17.78 -30.00 -31.10
N ARG A 333 -18.59 -30.86 -30.47
CA ARG A 333 -18.14 -31.89 -29.53
C ARG A 333 -18.44 -33.29 -30.03
N LEU A 334 -17.51 -34.20 -29.84
CA LEU A 334 -17.74 -35.64 -29.99
C LEU A 334 -17.57 -36.31 -28.63
N GLN A 335 -18.37 -37.34 -28.38
CA GLN A 335 -18.24 -38.19 -27.20
C GLN A 335 -18.26 -39.66 -27.62
N LEU A 336 -17.24 -40.41 -27.23
CA LEU A 336 -17.31 -41.87 -27.22
C LEU A 336 -18.09 -42.29 -25.98
N ASN A 337 -19.06 -43.18 -26.15
CA ASN A 337 -19.68 -43.92 -25.06
C ASN A 337 -19.32 -45.39 -25.24
N ILE A 338 -18.39 -45.87 -24.41
CA ILE A 338 -17.88 -47.24 -24.46
C ILE A 338 -18.60 -48.06 -23.40
N SER A 339 -19.41 -49.04 -23.83
CA SER A 339 -20.29 -49.82 -22.96
C SER A 339 -19.76 -51.21 -22.60
N SER A 340 -18.73 -51.69 -23.31
CA SER A 340 -17.99 -52.90 -22.94
C SER A 340 -16.59 -52.91 -23.55
N ASN A 341 -15.66 -53.59 -22.89
CA ASN A 341 -14.32 -53.91 -23.36
C ASN A 341 -14.02 -55.36 -22.95
N SER A 342 -13.55 -56.21 -23.87
CA SER A 342 -13.22 -57.61 -23.58
C SER A 342 -11.78 -57.83 -23.10
N GLY A 343 -10.93 -56.79 -23.15
CA GLY A 343 -9.53 -56.85 -22.68
C GLY A 343 -9.24 -56.09 -21.38
N ALA A 344 -10.19 -55.33 -20.84
CA ALA A 344 -10.04 -54.54 -19.61
C ALA A 344 -11.42 -54.24 -18.98
N PRO A 345 -11.53 -53.90 -17.68
CA PRO A 345 -12.82 -53.66 -17.01
C PRO A 345 -13.57 -52.40 -17.48
N ALA A 346 -12.87 -51.43 -18.08
CA ALA A 346 -13.41 -50.17 -18.56
C ALA A 346 -13.03 -49.90 -20.03
N GLY A 347 -13.59 -48.84 -20.63
CA GLY A 347 -13.16 -48.37 -21.94
C GLY A 347 -11.73 -47.83 -21.90
N GLN A 348 -10.97 -48.10 -22.97
CA GLN A 348 -9.59 -47.64 -23.14
C GLN A 348 -9.42 -47.01 -24.53
N VAL A 349 -8.64 -45.93 -24.61
CA VAL A 349 -8.28 -45.27 -25.88
C VAL A 349 -6.86 -44.70 -25.76
N ALA A 350 -5.96 -45.10 -26.66
CA ALA A 350 -4.63 -44.52 -26.80
C ALA A 350 -4.65 -43.26 -27.66
N GLU A 351 -5.43 -43.24 -28.74
CA GLU A 351 -5.63 -42.03 -29.56
C GLU A 351 -7.09 -41.95 -30.03
N PHE A 352 -7.72 -40.79 -29.83
CA PHE A 352 -9.03 -40.39 -30.33
C PHE A 352 -8.85 -39.33 -31.41
N GLN A 353 -8.44 -39.78 -32.59
CA GLN A 353 -8.18 -38.90 -33.72
C GLN A 353 -9.49 -38.51 -34.41
N VAL A 354 -9.60 -37.25 -34.81
CA VAL A 354 -10.78 -36.70 -35.49
C VAL A 354 -10.36 -36.10 -36.81
N PHE A 355 -11.15 -36.33 -37.87
CA PHE A 355 -10.90 -35.84 -39.22
C PHE A 355 -12.14 -35.17 -39.79
N GLY A 356 -11.95 -34.00 -40.41
CA GLY A 356 -12.99 -33.19 -41.00
C GLY A 356 -12.44 -31.85 -41.49
N THR A 357 -13.31 -31.00 -42.04
CA THR A 357 -12.99 -29.62 -42.40
C THR A 357 -13.77 -28.64 -41.53
N PRO A 358 -13.26 -27.42 -41.26
CA PRO A 358 -14.01 -26.40 -40.54
C PRO A 358 -15.36 -26.15 -41.22
N ALA A 359 -16.43 -26.06 -40.42
CA ALA A 359 -17.72 -25.63 -40.93
C ALA A 359 -17.73 -24.10 -41.18
N PRO A 360 -18.70 -23.57 -41.93
CA PRO A 360 -18.85 -22.14 -42.10
C PRO A 360 -19.07 -21.42 -40.76
N ASN A 361 -18.21 -20.43 -40.48
CA ASN A 361 -18.27 -19.53 -39.32
C ASN A 361 -17.67 -18.16 -39.72
N PRO A 362 -17.92 -17.10 -38.93
CA PRO A 362 -17.20 -15.82 -39.01
C PRO A 362 -15.69 -15.94 -38.76
N ASP A 363 -14.93 -14.91 -39.13
CA ASP A 363 -13.50 -14.71 -38.77
C ASP A 363 -13.20 -13.20 -38.79
N LEU A 364 -13.39 -12.53 -37.65
CA LEU A 364 -13.27 -11.09 -37.49
C LEU A 364 -11.81 -10.69 -37.24
N THR A 365 -11.29 -9.83 -38.11
CA THR A 365 -9.94 -9.26 -37.99
C THR A 365 -9.99 -7.75 -38.07
N ILE A 366 -9.03 -7.07 -37.43
CA ILE A 366 -8.79 -5.65 -37.68
C ILE A 366 -7.72 -5.53 -38.77
N SER A 367 -8.10 -5.01 -39.94
CA SER A 367 -7.19 -4.89 -41.09
C SER A 367 -6.36 -3.61 -41.07
N SER A 368 -6.84 -2.57 -40.40
CA SER A 368 -6.14 -1.29 -40.25
C SER A 368 -6.73 -0.47 -39.11
N MET A 369 -5.95 0.51 -38.63
CA MET A 369 -6.41 1.56 -37.73
C MET A 369 -5.90 2.92 -38.21
N ASP A 370 -6.66 3.97 -37.92
CA ASP A 370 -6.24 5.36 -38.10
C ASP A 370 -6.85 6.27 -37.02
N TRP A 371 -6.61 7.58 -37.12
CA TRP A 371 -7.19 8.59 -36.24
C TRP A 371 -7.45 9.89 -36.99
N ALA A 372 -8.43 10.65 -36.52
CA ALA A 372 -8.79 11.98 -37.02
C ALA A 372 -8.81 13.00 -35.87
N PRO A 373 -8.27 14.22 -36.05
CA PRO A 373 -7.46 14.66 -37.20
C PRO A 373 -6.10 13.94 -37.26
N THR A 374 -5.47 13.85 -38.43
CA THR A 374 -4.22 13.09 -38.63
C THR A 374 -3.02 13.65 -37.86
N SER A 375 -2.97 14.98 -37.70
CA SER A 375 -1.97 15.71 -36.91
C SER A 375 -2.66 16.49 -35.78
N PRO A 376 -3.10 15.82 -34.69
CA PRO A 376 -3.80 16.47 -33.59
C PRO A 376 -2.86 17.34 -32.75
N VAL A 377 -3.43 18.40 -32.19
CA VAL A 377 -2.85 19.23 -31.12
C VAL A 377 -3.66 19.04 -29.83
N GLU A 378 -3.18 19.58 -28.70
CA GLU A 378 -3.77 19.37 -27.36
C GLU A 378 -5.26 19.73 -27.22
N ASP A 379 -5.78 20.66 -28.02
CA ASP A 379 -7.20 21.05 -28.05
C ASP A 379 -8.03 20.31 -29.12
N SER A 380 -7.40 19.44 -29.92
CA SER A 380 -8.09 18.62 -30.92
C SER A 380 -8.91 17.51 -30.27
N SER A 381 -10.20 17.42 -30.60
CA SER A 381 -11.02 16.24 -30.29
C SER A 381 -10.62 15.10 -31.21
N ILE A 382 -9.99 14.06 -30.67
CA ILE A 382 -9.46 12.92 -31.42
C ILE A 382 -10.52 11.82 -31.52
N THR A 383 -10.67 11.25 -32.72
CA THR A 383 -11.42 10.02 -32.97
C THR A 383 -10.48 8.93 -33.46
N LEU A 384 -10.51 7.76 -32.82
CA LEU A 384 -9.81 6.56 -33.26
C LEU A 384 -10.72 5.73 -34.15
N ASN A 385 -10.18 5.14 -35.22
CA ASN A 385 -10.93 4.24 -36.10
C ASN A 385 -10.22 2.89 -36.22
N ALA A 386 -11.01 1.81 -36.25
CA ALA A 386 -10.56 0.47 -36.56
C ALA A 386 -11.40 -0.12 -37.68
N THR A 387 -10.74 -0.63 -38.72
CA THR A 387 -11.38 -1.29 -39.85
C THR A 387 -11.51 -2.79 -39.56
N VAL A 388 -12.72 -3.23 -39.25
CA VAL A 388 -13.06 -4.63 -38.93
C VAL A 388 -13.52 -5.34 -40.19
N LYS A 389 -12.95 -6.50 -40.49
CA LYS A 389 -13.30 -7.35 -41.62
C LYS A 389 -13.66 -8.76 -41.15
N ASN A 390 -14.75 -9.30 -41.66
CA ASN A 390 -15.11 -10.71 -41.52
C ASN A 390 -14.53 -11.49 -42.70
N ASN A 391 -13.41 -12.21 -42.53
CA ASN A 391 -12.87 -13.10 -43.58
C ASN A 391 -13.60 -14.45 -43.64
N GLY A 392 -14.42 -14.76 -42.64
CA GLY A 392 -15.07 -16.05 -42.48
C GLY A 392 -16.15 -16.29 -43.53
N SER A 393 -16.49 -17.56 -43.72
CA SER A 393 -17.50 -17.99 -44.70
C SER A 393 -18.95 -17.89 -44.20
N SER A 394 -19.19 -17.26 -43.05
CA SER A 394 -20.53 -16.94 -42.53
C SER A 394 -20.59 -15.55 -41.93
N ALA A 395 -21.80 -14.98 -41.82
CA ALA A 395 -22.01 -13.66 -41.25
C ALA A 395 -21.84 -13.67 -39.72
N SER A 396 -21.16 -12.66 -39.16
CA SER A 396 -21.05 -12.46 -37.72
C SER A 396 -22.34 -11.87 -37.15
N SER A 397 -22.61 -12.13 -35.87
CA SER A 397 -23.49 -11.27 -35.08
C SER A 397 -22.79 -9.93 -34.77
N ALA A 398 -23.51 -9.02 -34.12
CA ALA A 398 -22.93 -7.76 -33.65
C ALA A 398 -22.02 -7.99 -32.42
N THR A 399 -20.93 -7.23 -32.35
CA THR A 399 -19.93 -7.29 -31.27
C THR A 399 -19.33 -5.88 -31.04
N THR A 400 -18.13 -5.76 -30.45
CA THR A 400 -17.44 -4.51 -30.14
C THR A 400 -15.97 -4.57 -30.54
N VAL A 401 -15.37 -3.40 -30.81
CA VAL A 401 -13.91 -3.19 -30.79
C VAL A 401 -13.54 -2.43 -29.53
N ASN A 402 -12.56 -2.94 -28.79
CA ASN A 402 -11.91 -2.22 -27.69
C ASN A 402 -10.64 -1.54 -28.21
N PHE A 403 -10.44 -0.26 -27.86
CA PHE A 403 -9.26 0.53 -28.22
C PHE A 403 -8.35 0.72 -27.00
N TYR A 404 -7.05 0.82 -27.25
CA TYR A 404 -6.00 0.95 -26.25
C TYR A 404 -4.98 2.03 -26.64
N LEU A 405 -4.57 2.83 -25.66
CA LEU A 405 -3.45 3.77 -25.77
C LEU A 405 -2.41 3.41 -24.71
N ASN A 406 -1.16 3.19 -25.11
CA ASN A 406 -0.07 2.75 -24.20
C ASN A 406 -0.45 1.50 -23.38
N GLY A 407 -1.19 0.56 -23.98
CA GLY A 407 -1.70 -0.66 -23.32
C GLY A 407 -2.88 -0.44 -22.36
N THR A 408 -3.28 0.81 -22.10
CA THR A 408 -4.44 1.15 -21.24
C THR A 408 -5.69 1.33 -22.10
N SER A 409 -6.85 0.82 -21.66
CA SER A 409 -8.10 0.94 -22.43
C SER A 409 -8.51 2.40 -22.60
N ALA A 410 -8.79 2.79 -23.85
CA ALA A 410 -9.29 4.11 -24.23
C ALA A 410 -10.82 4.15 -24.38
N GLY A 411 -11.48 2.98 -24.39
CA GLY A 411 -12.92 2.81 -24.60
C GLY A 411 -13.24 1.76 -25.67
N SER A 412 -14.51 1.65 -26.06
CA SER A 412 -14.99 0.68 -27.03
C SER A 412 -16.00 1.27 -28.01
N ALA A 413 -16.07 0.69 -29.21
CA ALA A 413 -17.04 1.04 -30.26
C ALA A 413 -17.81 -0.21 -30.71
N ALA A 414 -19.08 -0.03 -31.08
CA ALA A 414 -19.92 -1.12 -31.55
C ALA A 414 -19.58 -1.53 -32.99
N VAL A 415 -19.63 -2.83 -33.26
CA VAL A 415 -19.53 -3.45 -34.59
C VAL A 415 -20.88 -4.12 -34.88
N GLY A 416 -21.59 -3.64 -35.91
CA GLY A 416 -22.83 -4.29 -36.36
C GLY A 416 -22.58 -5.69 -36.91
N ALA A 417 -23.64 -6.49 -37.08
CA ALA A 417 -23.56 -7.80 -37.73
C ALA A 417 -22.92 -7.67 -39.12
N LEU A 418 -21.88 -8.46 -39.39
CA LEU A 418 -21.00 -8.28 -40.55
C LEU A 418 -21.06 -9.50 -41.46
N ALA A 419 -21.57 -9.33 -42.68
CA ALA A 419 -21.67 -10.40 -43.66
C ALA A 419 -20.30 -11.02 -43.99
N SER A 420 -20.28 -12.27 -44.47
CA SER A 420 -19.05 -12.91 -44.96
C SER A 420 -18.34 -12.03 -45.98
N ASN A 421 -17.02 -11.87 -45.84
CA ASN A 421 -16.15 -11.00 -46.64
C ASN A 421 -16.46 -9.49 -46.60
N ALA A 422 -17.40 -9.04 -45.75
CA ALA A 422 -17.68 -7.62 -45.56
C ALA A 422 -16.70 -6.97 -44.57
N THR A 423 -16.57 -5.65 -44.70
CA THR A 423 -15.74 -4.78 -43.87
C THR A 423 -16.58 -3.62 -43.34
N THR A 424 -16.33 -3.18 -42.12
CA THR A 424 -16.93 -1.98 -41.51
C THR A 424 -15.90 -1.21 -40.71
N THR A 425 -16.15 0.06 -40.41
CA THR A 425 -15.29 0.89 -39.56
C THR A 425 -15.99 1.14 -38.23
N ALA A 426 -15.33 0.78 -37.15
CA ALA A 426 -15.73 1.12 -35.79
C ALA A 426 -14.94 2.36 -35.33
N SER A 427 -15.64 3.36 -34.79
CA SER A 427 -15.05 4.66 -34.42
C SER A 427 -15.31 5.00 -32.96
N LEU A 428 -14.29 5.51 -32.27
CA LEU A 428 -14.34 5.93 -30.86
C LEU A 428 -13.80 7.35 -30.72
N SER A 429 -14.64 8.29 -30.27
CA SER A 429 -14.16 9.61 -29.85
C SER A 429 -13.53 9.51 -28.46
N ILE A 430 -12.26 9.90 -28.34
CA ILE A 430 -11.49 9.86 -27.10
C ILE A 430 -11.28 11.24 -26.47
N GLY A 431 -11.93 12.28 -27.03
CA GLY A 431 -11.77 13.67 -26.62
C GLY A 431 -10.37 14.22 -26.91
N THR A 432 -9.96 15.23 -26.15
CA THR A 432 -8.59 15.78 -26.20
C THR A 432 -7.58 14.86 -25.49
N LYS A 433 -6.30 15.06 -25.78
CA LYS A 433 -5.18 14.36 -25.12
C LYS A 433 -4.02 15.36 -24.91
N PRO A 434 -3.24 15.24 -23.82
CA PRO A 434 -2.01 16.01 -23.63
C PRO A 434 -1.01 15.78 -24.78
N SER A 435 -0.11 16.74 -25.02
CA SER A 435 0.93 16.56 -26.04
C SER A 435 1.82 15.37 -25.68
N GLY A 436 2.09 14.49 -26.65
CA GLY A 436 2.82 13.26 -26.41
C GLY A 436 2.67 12.25 -27.54
N SER A 437 3.28 11.08 -27.36
CA SER A 437 3.19 9.95 -28.28
C SER A 437 2.54 8.77 -27.56
N TYR A 438 1.54 8.16 -28.20
CA TYR A 438 0.72 7.10 -27.64
C TYR A 438 0.72 5.90 -28.61
N SER A 439 1.17 4.74 -28.16
CA SER A 439 1.02 3.51 -28.95
C SER A 439 -0.46 3.14 -29.04
N LEU A 440 -0.94 2.86 -30.24
CA LEU A 440 -2.35 2.60 -30.51
C LEU A 440 -2.54 1.13 -30.88
N SER A 441 -3.46 0.45 -30.19
CA SER A 441 -3.91 -0.88 -30.56
C SER A 441 -5.41 -1.04 -30.34
N ALA A 442 -5.99 -2.08 -30.95
CA ALA A 442 -7.38 -2.44 -30.74
C ALA A 442 -7.59 -3.96 -30.91
N LYS A 443 -8.71 -4.44 -30.37
CA LYS A 443 -9.15 -5.83 -30.46
C LYS A 443 -10.64 -5.88 -30.80
N VAL A 444 -11.01 -6.64 -31.82
CA VAL A 444 -12.42 -6.96 -32.11
C VAL A 444 -12.84 -8.17 -31.29
N ASP A 445 -14.08 -8.18 -30.81
CA ASP A 445 -14.68 -9.28 -30.05
C ASP A 445 -13.78 -9.85 -28.93
N GLU A 446 -13.11 -8.99 -28.15
CA GLU A 446 -12.19 -9.42 -27.09
C GLU A 446 -12.86 -10.25 -25.96
N SER A 447 -14.20 -10.27 -25.93
CA SER A 447 -14.99 -11.16 -25.07
C SER A 447 -15.27 -12.55 -25.67
N ASN A 448 -14.86 -12.79 -26.92
CA ASN A 448 -15.11 -13.99 -27.72
C ASN A 448 -16.61 -14.36 -27.70
N ALA A 449 -17.45 -13.37 -28.02
CA ALA A 449 -18.91 -13.47 -28.00
C ALA A 449 -19.49 -13.94 -29.36
N VAL A 450 -18.72 -13.80 -30.44
CA VAL A 450 -18.91 -14.45 -31.73
C VAL A 450 -18.05 -15.72 -31.72
N LEU A 451 -18.58 -16.86 -32.17
CA LEU A 451 -17.77 -18.06 -32.35
C LEU A 451 -17.08 -18.01 -33.71
N GLU A 452 -15.75 -17.96 -33.72
CA GLU A 452 -14.96 -17.62 -34.91
C GLU A 452 -14.19 -18.84 -35.46
N GLN A 453 -13.81 -18.81 -36.74
CA GLN A 453 -12.91 -19.82 -37.31
C GLN A 453 -11.50 -19.71 -36.73
N ASN A 454 -11.13 -18.51 -36.28
CA ASN A 454 -9.89 -18.22 -35.59
C ASN A 454 -10.16 -17.11 -34.56
N GLU A 455 -9.70 -17.32 -33.32
CA GLU A 455 -9.87 -16.38 -32.20
C GLU A 455 -8.57 -15.61 -31.91
N SER A 456 -7.49 -15.90 -32.66
CA SER A 456 -6.12 -15.42 -32.37
C SER A 456 -5.67 -14.22 -33.20
N ASN A 457 -6.46 -13.83 -34.19
CA ASN A 457 -6.22 -12.77 -35.19
C ASN A 457 -7.08 -11.50 -34.96
N ASN A 458 -7.79 -11.45 -33.84
CA ASN A 458 -8.69 -10.37 -33.47
C ASN A 458 -7.99 -9.07 -33.03
N SER A 459 -6.69 -9.14 -32.73
CA SER A 459 -5.88 -8.02 -32.21
C SER A 459 -5.05 -7.35 -33.31
N TYR A 460 -4.97 -6.02 -33.29
CA TYR A 460 -4.11 -5.22 -34.17
C TYR A 460 -3.42 -4.09 -33.39
N THR A 461 -2.13 -3.90 -33.64
CA THR A 461 -1.35 -2.77 -33.13
C THR A 461 -0.91 -1.91 -34.30
N ASN A 462 -1.19 -0.61 -34.25
CA ASN A 462 -0.78 0.32 -35.28
C ASN A 462 0.75 0.51 -35.21
N PRO A 463 1.50 0.34 -36.32
CA PRO A 463 2.94 0.59 -36.33
C PRO A 463 3.31 2.07 -36.10
N ALA A 464 2.38 3.00 -36.34
CA ALA A 464 2.55 4.40 -36.02
C ALA A 464 1.87 4.74 -34.67
N ALA A 465 2.60 5.47 -33.83
CA ALA A 465 2.04 6.03 -32.60
C ALA A 465 1.21 7.29 -32.90
N LEU A 466 0.06 7.41 -32.24
CA LEU A 466 -0.72 8.64 -32.20
C LEU A 466 0.13 9.74 -31.56
N THR A 467 0.54 10.73 -32.34
CA THR A 467 1.36 11.84 -31.86
C THR A 467 0.52 13.10 -31.78
N VAL A 468 0.40 13.66 -30.57
CA VAL A 468 -0.33 14.90 -30.28
C VAL A 468 0.68 16.01 -30.05
N ALA A 469 0.64 17.06 -30.86
CA ALA A 469 1.56 18.19 -30.77
C ALA A 469 1.10 19.22 -29.71
N PRO A 470 2.00 20.01 -29.12
CA PRO A 470 1.62 21.13 -28.25
C PRO A 470 0.76 22.16 -28.99
N VAL A 471 -0.24 22.72 -28.33
CA VAL A 471 -1.01 23.85 -28.86
C VAL A 471 -0.27 25.18 -28.63
N SER A 472 -0.40 26.13 -29.56
CA SER A 472 0.29 27.42 -29.45
C SER A 472 -0.39 28.33 -28.42
N SER A 473 0.23 28.51 -27.25
CA SER A 473 -0.33 29.27 -26.12
C SER A 473 0.76 29.76 -25.16
N SER A 474 0.44 30.75 -24.31
CA SER A 474 1.15 30.93 -23.04
C SER A 474 0.71 29.84 -22.05
N ASP A 475 1.52 29.60 -21.02
CA ASP A 475 1.29 28.57 -20.01
C ASP A 475 1.98 29.03 -18.71
N LEU A 476 1.22 29.60 -17.78
CA LEU A 476 1.71 30.32 -16.59
C LEU A 476 1.75 29.44 -15.34
N VAL A 477 2.86 28.71 -15.18
CA VAL A 477 3.15 27.93 -13.98
C VAL A 477 3.77 28.78 -12.86
N SER A 478 3.54 28.38 -11.61
CA SER A 478 4.02 29.12 -10.44
C SER A 478 4.55 28.22 -9.32
N THR A 479 5.60 28.68 -8.64
CA THR A 479 6.15 28.05 -7.43
C THR A 479 6.25 29.08 -6.31
N VAL A 480 5.64 28.79 -5.15
CA VAL A 480 5.76 29.64 -3.95
C VAL A 480 7.03 29.32 -3.17
N SER A 481 7.60 30.37 -2.59
CA SER A 481 8.72 30.35 -1.67
C SER A 481 8.42 31.31 -0.50
N TRP A 482 9.16 31.17 0.59
CA TRP A 482 8.98 32.00 1.79
C TRP A 482 10.31 32.29 2.50
N THR A 483 10.34 33.37 3.27
CA THR A 483 11.50 33.77 4.08
C THR A 483 11.03 34.05 5.51
N PRO A 484 11.68 33.49 6.55
CA PRO A 484 12.79 32.54 6.51
C PRO A 484 12.37 31.15 5.98
N GLN A 485 13.28 30.40 5.36
CA GLN A 485 13.00 29.11 4.72
C GLN A 485 12.54 28.01 5.70
N THR A 486 13.09 28.01 6.92
CA THR A 486 12.71 27.12 8.04
C THR A 486 12.17 27.97 9.19
N PRO A 487 10.92 28.46 9.10
CA PRO A 487 10.36 29.32 10.13
C PRO A 487 10.03 28.53 11.40
N SER A 488 10.30 29.14 12.55
CA SER A 488 9.80 28.66 13.85
C SER A 488 8.67 29.54 14.38
N ALA A 489 7.94 29.05 15.38
CA ALA A 489 6.85 29.79 16.01
C ALA A 489 7.30 31.20 16.45
N GLY A 490 6.48 32.22 16.12
CA GLY A 490 6.77 33.63 16.35
C GLY A 490 7.57 34.33 15.24
N ASN A 491 8.10 33.61 14.24
CA ASN A 491 8.79 34.23 13.10
C ASN A 491 7.81 35.05 12.24
N SER A 492 8.25 36.18 11.69
CA SER A 492 7.54 36.87 10.62
C SER A 492 7.92 36.24 9.28
N VAL A 493 6.93 35.75 8.53
CA VAL A 493 7.10 35.02 7.27
C VAL A 493 6.52 35.83 6.11
N SER A 494 7.35 36.10 5.11
CA SER A 494 6.94 36.73 3.84
C SER A 494 6.97 35.72 2.70
N PHE A 495 6.03 35.84 1.74
CA PHE A 495 5.91 34.92 0.60
C PHE A 495 6.32 35.59 -0.73
N SER A 496 6.88 34.80 -1.64
CA SER A 496 7.27 35.22 -2.99
C SER A 496 6.97 34.10 -3.98
N VAL A 497 6.52 34.44 -5.18
CA VAL A 497 6.14 33.47 -6.23
C VAL A 497 7.07 33.61 -7.43
N ALA A 498 7.76 32.52 -7.78
CA ALA A 498 8.41 32.38 -9.07
C ALA A 498 7.34 32.03 -10.11
N LEU A 499 7.01 32.98 -10.97
CA LEU A 499 6.12 32.82 -12.12
C LEU A 499 6.97 32.49 -13.36
N GLN A 500 6.59 31.48 -14.13
CA GLN A 500 7.25 31.11 -15.38
C GLN A 500 6.21 30.94 -16.48
N ASN A 501 6.51 31.46 -17.68
CA ASN A 501 5.77 31.10 -18.88
C ASN A 501 6.48 29.93 -19.56
N GLN A 502 5.95 28.71 -19.43
CA GLN A 502 6.47 27.52 -20.10
C GLN A 502 5.85 27.28 -21.49
N GLY A 503 4.98 28.20 -21.94
CA GLY A 503 4.27 28.13 -23.21
C GLY A 503 5.15 28.46 -24.42
N SER A 504 4.59 28.30 -25.62
CA SER A 504 5.28 28.54 -26.89
C SER A 504 5.21 29.99 -27.38
N ILE A 505 4.34 30.82 -26.79
CA ILE A 505 4.22 32.26 -27.08
C ILE A 505 4.28 33.08 -25.78
N ALA A 506 4.54 34.38 -25.91
CA ALA A 506 4.55 35.30 -24.78
C ALA A 506 3.14 35.45 -24.15
N SER A 507 3.08 35.69 -22.84
CA SER A 507 1.83 36.03 -22.16
C SER A 507 1.28 37.38 -22.66
N ALA A 508 -0.01 37.64 -22.46
CA ALA A 508 -0.58 38.93 -22.80
C ALA A 508 0.11 40.08 -22.04
N GLY A 509 0.17 41.26 -22.66
CA GLY A 509 0.70 42.46 -22.01
C GLY A 509 -0.30 43.00 -21.00
N GLY A 510 0.06 43.04 -19.71
CA GLY A 510 -0.82 43.57 -18.68
C GLY A 510 -0.44 43.11 -17.27
N ALA A 511 -1.41 43.20 -16.36
CA ALA A 511 -1.29 42.65 -15.02
C ALA A 511 -1.62 41.14 -15.05
N HIS A 512 -0.80 40.34 -14.37
CA HIS A 512 -1.01 38.91 -14.12
C HIS A 512 -1.19 38.71 -12.60
N PRO A 513 -2.43 38.83 -12.07
CA PRO A 513 -2.68 38.69 -10.63
C PRO A 513 -2.29 37.31 -10.10
N ILE A 514 -1.67 37.31 -8.92
CA ILE A 514 -1.26 36.10 -8.19
C ILE A 514 -1.82 36.19 -6.77
N SER A 515 -2.43 35.11 -6.31
CA SER A 515 -2.78 34.93 -4.90
C SER A 515 -2.08 33.72 -4.29
N VAL A 516 -1.77 33.81 -2.99
CA VAL A 516 -1.33 32.66 -2.18
C VAL A 516 -2.25 32.53 -0.99
N ALA A 517 -3.05 31.47 -0.96
CA ALA A 517 -3.87 31.09 0.19
C ALA A 517 -3.05 30.16 1.10
N LEU A 518 -2.66 30.67 2.26
CA LEU A 518 -2.05 29.87 3.32
C LEU A 518 -3.16 29.16 4.09
N LYS A 519 -3.12 27.83 4.10
CA LYS A 519 -4.10 26.95 4.77
C LYS A 519 -3.46 26.21 5.92
N ASN A 520 -4.23 25.97 6.99
CA ASN A 520 -3.82 25.09 8.09
C ASN A 520 -4.01 23.60 7.73
N ALA A 521 -3.59 22.69 8.62
CA ALA A 521 -3.75 21.24 8.45
C ALA A 521 -5.20 20.78 8.26
N ALA A 522 -6.19 21.52 8.75
CA ALA A 522 -7.62 21.26 8.52
C ALA A 522 -8.13 21.77 7.16
N GLY A 523 -7.25 22.29 6.30
CA GLY A 523 -7.58 22.82 4.96
C GLY A 523 -8.19 24.22 4.95
N ALA A 524 -8.42 24.83 6.12
CA ALA A 524 -8.99 26.17 6.23
C ALA A 524 -7.94 27.24 5.91
N THR A 525 -8.28 28.17 5.01
CA THR A 525 -7.44 29.33 4.70
C THR A 525 -7.34 30.25 5.92
N ILE A 526 -6.13 30.46 6.42
CA ILE A 526 -5.84 31.34 7.56
C ILE A 526 -5.47 32.76 7.12
N GLN A 527 -4.84 32.91 5.94
CA GLN A 527 -4.47 34.20 5.36
C GLN A 527 -4.30 34.07 3.85
N THR A 528 -4.66 35.11 3.11
CA THR A 528 -4.40 35.22 1.67
C THR A 528 -3.47 36.39 1.39
N PHE A 529 -2.42 36.14 0.62
CA PHE A 529 -1.48 37.14 0.12
C PHE A 529 -1.77 37.43 -1.34
N SER A 530 -1.42 38.62 -1.82
CA SER A 530 -1.65 39.01 -3.21
C SER A 530 -0.48 39.82 -3.76
N GLY A 531 -0.25 39.63 -5.06
CA GLY A 531 0.74 40.32 -5.88
C GLY A 531 0.33 40.26 -7.35
N SER A 532 1.16 40.83 -8.22
CA SER A 532 0.95 40.76 -9.67
C SER A 532 2.28 40.93 -10.39
N TYR A 533 2.54 40.08 -11.39
CA TYR A 533 3.50 40.47 -12.43
C TYR A 533 2.84 41.53 -13.34
N ASN A 534 3.63 42.42 -13.94
CA ASN A 534 3.13 43.47 -14.85
C ASN A 534 4.03 43.53 -16.09
N GLY A 535 3.45 43.34 -17.27
CA GLY A 535 4.15 43.29 -18.55
C GLY A 535 3.70 42.09 -19.40
N SER A 536 4.54 41.67 -20.34
CA SER A 536 4.41 40.41 -21.07
C SER A 536 5.60 39.53 -20.74
N LEU A 537 5.35 38.28 -20.37
CA LEU A 537 6.38 37.30 -20.02
C LEU A 537 6.64 36.42 -21.25
N ALA A 538 7.83 36.53 -21.84
CA ALA A 538 8.21 35.78 -23.03
C ALA A 538 8.17 34.26 -22.80
N ALA A 539 8.00 33.49 -23.88
CA ALA A 539 8.10 32.02 -23.84
C ALA A 539 9.42 31.57 -23.22
N GLY A 540 9.37 30.68 -22.22
CA GLY A 540 10.51 30.20 -21.45
C GLY A 540 11.05 31.17 -20.39
N ALA A 541 10.52 32.39 -20.27
CA ALA A 541 10.98 33.38 -19.29
C ALA A 541 10.32 33.19 -17.92
N SER A 542 11.03 33.62 -16.86
CA SER A 542 10.55 33.59 -15.48
C SER A 542 10.72 34.95 -14.79
N ALA A 543 9.84 35.25 -13.84
CA ALA A 543 9.86 36.44 -13.01
C ALA A 543 9.55 36.08 -11.55
N ASN A 544 10.25 36.68 -10.59
CA ASN A 544 9.94 36.51 -9.17
C ASN A 544 9.06 37.66 -8.67
N VAL A 545 7.88 37.34 -8.15
CA VAL A 545 6.86 38.28 -7.68
C VAL A 545 6.78 38.21 -6.15
N PRO A 546 7.35 39.19 -5.43
CA PRO A 546 7.15 39.29 -3.98
C PRO A 546 5.70 39.65 -3.67
N LEU A 547 5.10 39.02 -2.67
CA LEU A 547 3.74 39.30 -2.26
C LEU A 547 3.71 40.34 -1.13
N SER A 548 2.63 41.11 -1.06
CA SER A 548 2.48 42.14 -0.01
C SER A 548 1.99 41.53 1.31
N GLY A 549 2.56 42.00 2.42
CA GLY A 549 2.25 41.54 3.77
C GLY A 549 3.20 40.45 4.31
N ALA A 550 2.94 40.03 5.54
CA ALA A 550 3.64 38.95 6.23
C ALA A 550 2.67 38.22 7.18
N TRP A 551 3.08 37.06 7.69
CA TRP A 551 2.36 36.26 8.67
C TRP A 551 3.25 35.93 9.87
N THR A 552 2.74 36.11 11.08
CA THR A 552 3.40 35.62 12.30
C THR A 552 3.14 34.13 12.45
N ALA A 553 4.17 33.32 12.22
CA ALA A 553 4.08 31.88 12.18
C ALA A 553 3.69 31.28 13.53
N ALA A 554 2.78 30.30 13.54
CA ALA A 554 2.53 29.42 14.66
C ALA A 554 3.01 28.01 14.29
N SER A 555 3.48 27.22 15.26
CA SER A 555 3.98 25.86 15.00
C SER A 555 2.89 24.96 14.42
N GLY A 556 3.24 24.14 13.43
CA GLY A 556 2.31 23.22 12.78
C GLY A 556 2.58 23.02 11.29
N ALA A 557 1.72 22.24 10.65
CA ALA A 557 1.74 22.00 9.21
C ALA A 557 0.73 22.92 8.48
N TYR A 558 1.18 23.48 7.37
CA TYR A 558 0.44 24.41 6.52
C TYR A 558 0.63 24.05 5.05
N THR A 559 -0.30 24.51 4.20
CA THR A 559 -0.18 24.44 2.74
C THR A 559 -0.33 25.83 2.16
N ALA A 560 0.68 26.30 1.42
CA ALA A 560 0.60 27.52 0.63
C ALA A 560 0.09 27.16 -0.78
N THR A 561 -1.20 27.39 -1.05
CA THR A 561 -1.78 27.22 -2.39
C THR A 561 -1.62 28.49 -3.20
N VAL A 562 -0.93 28.42 -4.34
CA VAL A 562 -0.82 29.50 -5.31
C VAL A 562 -1.98 29.42 -6.31
N THR A 563 -2.44 30.57 -6.78
CA THR A 563 -3.30 30.67 -7.97
C THR A 563 -2.91 31.92 -8.76
N VAL A 564 -2.46 31.69 -9.99
CA VAL A 564 -2.25 32.72 -11.02
C VAL A 564 -3.57 32.91 -11.77
N ALA A 565 -3.95 34.15 -12.07
CA ALA A 565 -5.08 34.42 -12.95
C ALA A 565 -4.81 33.92 -14.38
N VAL A 566 -5.86 33.48 -15.08
CA VAL A 566 -5.78 33.07 -16.48
C VAL A 566 -5.27 34.22 -17.35
N ASP A 567 -4.24 33.96 -18.15
CA ASP A 567 -3.69 34.94 -19.09
C ASP A 567 -4.51 35.05 -20.39
N GLY A 568 -4.46 36.22 -21.04
CA GLY A 568 -5.19 36.49 -22.29
C GLY A 568 -4.73 35.66 -23.49
N ASN A 569 -3.52 35.08 -23.45
CA ASN A 569 -2.97 34.20 -24.49
C ASN A 569 -2.99 32.70 -24.08
N GLU A 570 -3.66 32.37 -22.97
CA GLU A 570 -3.61 31.06 -22.32
C GLU A 570 -4.89 30.25 -22.55
N LEU A 571 -4.75 29.16 -23.31
CA LEU A 571 -5.86 28.31 -23.70
C LEU A 571 -6.33 27.42 -22.53
N PRO A 572 -7.63 27.05 -22.46
CA PRO A 572 -8.19 26.25 -21.37
C PRO A 572 -7.45 24.95 -21.04
N VAL A 573 -6.78 24.34 -22.03
CA VAL A 573 -5.99 23.12 -21.83
C VAL A 573 -4.70 23.33 -21.02
N LYS A 574 -4.22 24.58 -20.87
CA LYS A 574 -3.06 24.93 -20.04
C LYS A 574 -3.44 25.35 -18.62
N GLN A 575 -4.55 26.09 -18.48
CA GLN A 575 -5.01 26.75 -17.25
C GLN A 575 -5.08 25.89 -15.96
N SER A 576 -5.05 24.55 -16.08
CA SER A 576 -5.04 23.62 -14.94
C SER A 576 -3.81 23.72 -14.03
N ASN A 577 -2.67 24.21 -14.53
CA ASN A 577 -1.41 24.31 -13.80
C ASN A 577 -1.14 25.72 -13.21
N ASN A 578 -2.02 26.69 -13.47
CA ASN A 578 -2.02 28.02 -12.86
C ASN A 578 -2.19 27.96 -11.33
N SER A 579 -2.67 26.83 -10.81
CA SER A 579 -2.66 26.53 -9.38
C SER A 579 -1.59 25.51 -9.03
N SER A 580 -0.77 25.87 -8.04
CA SER A 580 0.20 24.96 -7.41
C SER A 580 0.05 25.00 -5.89
N SER A 581 0.74 24.11 -5.18
CA SER A 581 0.76 24.12 -3.71
C SER A 581 2.08 23.60 -3.18
N ALA A 582 2.54 24.15 -2.06
CA ALA A 582 3.71 23.68 -1.33
C ALA A 582 3.39 23.51 0.16
N SER A 583 3.89 22.44 0.76
CA SER A 583 3.79 22.18 2.20
C SER A 583 4.82 23.04 2.95
N LEU A 584 4.35 23.69 4.01
CA LEU A 584 5.15 24.52 4.92
C LEU A 584 4.99 23.97 6.34
N THR A 585 6.08 23.48 6.92
CA THR A 585 6.12 23.14 8.36
C THR A 585 6.76 24.30 9.12
N VAL A 586 6.04 24.83 10.10
CA VAL A 586 6.60 25.78 11.08
C VAL A 586 7.04 25.02 12.32
N TYR A 587 8.29 25.16 12.71
CA TYR A 587 8.84 24.43 13.85
C TYR A 587 8.35 25.00 15.19
N SER A 588 8.28 24.14 16.20
CA SER A 588 8.03 24.51 17.59
C SER A 588 9.16 25.38 18.15
N ALA A 589 8.92 26.13 19.23
CA ALA A 589 9.99 26.88 19.91
C ALA A 589 11.09 25.95 20.48
N ARG A 590 10.66 24.78 20.97
CA ARG A 590 11.47 23.61 21.31
C ARG A 590 10.75 22.33 20.87
N GLY A 591 11.52 21.29 20.56
CA GLY A 591 10.99 20.03 20.03
C GLY A 591 10.61 20.11 18.55
N ALA A 592 10.20 18.97 18.01
CA ALA A 592 9.67 18.87 16.65
C ALA A 592 8.22 19.35 16.58
N SER A 593 7.85 19.97 15.47
CA SER A 593 6.47 20.16 15.02
C SER A 593 6.08 18.99 14.12
N MET A 594 5.28 18.07 14.67
CA MET A 594 4.73 16.90 13.98
C MET A 594 3.25 17.09 13.68
N PRO A 595 2.68 16.38 12.68
CA PRO A 595 1.26 16.48 12.34
C PRO A 595 0.33 15.78 13.33
N TYR A 596 0.87 14.94 14.23
CA TYR A 596 0.12 14.21 15.23
C TYR A 596 -0.03 14.97 16.55
N THR A 597 -1.06 14.58 17.31
CA THR A 597 -1.32 15.03 18.69
C THR A 597 -1.39 13.82 19.61
N ARG A 598 -0.77 13.90 20.80
CA ARG A 598 -0.75 12.79 21.77
C ARG A 598 -1.97 12.83 22.69
N TYR A 599 -2.47 11.63 22.98
CA TYR A 599 -3.52 11.28 23.92
C TYR A 599 -2.89 10.31 24.91
N ASP A 600 -2.42 10.83 26.05
CA ASP A 600 -1.52 10.13 26.97
C ASP A 600 -2.32 9.40 28.07
N THR A 601 -1.62 8.70 28.95
CA THR A 601 -2.24 7.84 29.98
C THR A 601 -3.17 8.59 30.94
N GLU A 602 -2.87 9.85 31.27
CA GLU A 602 -3.73 10.69 32.13
C GLU A 602 -5.02 11.17 31.45
N ASP A 603 -5.05 11.27 30.12
CA ASP A 603 -6.23 11.69 29.36
C ASP A 603 -7.33 10.60 29.31
N ALA A 604 -6.98 9.34 29.58
CA ALA A 604 -7.85 8.20 29.30
C ALA A 604 -8.84 7.88 30.44
N ALA A 605 -10.10 7.67 30.06
CA ALA A 605 -11.07 6.94 30.87
C ALA A 605 -10.77 5.44 30.85
N ARG A 606 -10.58 4.83 32.02
CA ARG A 606 -10.29 3.40 32.18
C ARG A 606 -11.55 2.63 32.57
N GLY A 607 -11.67 1.37 32.15
CA GLY A 607 -12.77 0.50 32.58
C GLY A 607 -12.53 -0.99 32.30
N GLY A 608 -13.52 -1.81 32.65
CA GLY A 608 -13.52 -3.25 32.39
C GLY A 608 -12.41 -4.06 33.10
N GLY A 609 -11.79 -3.50 34.14
CA GLY A 609 -10.63 -4.10 34.82
C GLY A 609 -9.29 -3.49 34.44
N ALA A 610 -9.25 -2.48 33.56
CA ALA A 610 -8.03 -1.75 33.26
C ALA A 610 -7.48 -0.99 34.48
N ALA A 611 -6.16 -1.04 34.69
CA ALA A 611 -5.47 -0.49 35.84
C ALA A 611 -4.38 0.51 35.42
N LEU A 612 -4.10 1.50 36.27
CA LEU A 612 -2.98 2.42 36.07
C LEU A 612 -1.72 1.79 36.70
N GLN A 613 -0.67 1.60 35.89
CA GLN A 613 0.65 1.16 36.33
C GLN A 613 1.60 2.35 36.34
N THR A 614 2.41 2.51 37.38
CA THR A 614 3.33 3.66 37.51
C THR A 614 4.69 3.27 38.08
N ALA A 615 5.75 3.95 37.66
CA ALA A 615 7.09 3.86 38.23
C ALA A 615 7.63 5.26 38.63
N PRO A 616 7.02 5.95 39.61
CA PRO A 616 7.36 7.33 39.95
C PRO A 616 8.78 7.52 40.49
N THR A 617 9.43 6.44 40.92
CA THR A 617 10.84 6.40 41.36
C THR A 617 11.78 5.81 40.31
N PHE A 618 11.36 5.73 39.04
CA PHE A 618 12.17 5.28 37.90
C PHE A 618 12.75 3.87 38.03
N ASN A 619 12.15 3.02 38.86
CA ASN A 619 12.62 1.66 39.13
C ASN A 619 12.54 0.80 37.86
N GLN A 620 13.71 0.53 37.24
CA GLN A 620 13.83 -0.19 35.98
C GLN A 620 13.35 -1.66 36.05
N ALA A 621 13.09 -2.22 37.24
CA ALA A 621 12.43 -3.52 37.35
C ALA A 621 10.95 -3.48 36.95
N LEU A 622 10.30 -2.31 36.98
CA LEU A 622 8.90 -2.11 36.62
C LEU A 622 8.78 -1.71 35.14
N THR A 623 7.89 -2.35 34.38
CA THR A 623 7.61 -1.97 32.97
C THR A 623 7.28 -0.48 32.84
N ALA A 624 6.54 0.08 33.80
CA ALA A 624 6.18 1.49 33.80
C ALA A 624 7.36 2.47 33.86
N SER A 625 8.61 2.04 34.08
CA SER A 625 9.77 2.94 33.98
C SER A 625 10.05 3.41 32.55
N GLU A 626 9.55 2.70 31.52
CA GLU A 626 9.75 3.01 30.10
C GLU A 626 8.52 3.65 29.42
N ALA A 627 7.41 3.78 30.14
CA ALA A 627 6.18 4.45 29.71
C ALA A 627 6.37 5.99 29.67
N SER A 628 5.61 6.72 28.85
CA SER A 628 5.60 8.18 28.93
C SER A 628 5.12 8.64 30.30
N GLY A 629 5.79 9.64 30.88
CA GLY A 629 5.50 10.07 32.25
C GLY A 629 5.72 9.00 33.34
N GLN A 630 6.33 7.86 32.98
CA GLN A 630 6.45 6.66 33.80
C GLN A 630 5.10 6.07 34.25
N ALA A 631 4.06 6.19 33.41
CA ALA A 631 2.73 5.66 33.68
C ALA A 631 2.09 5.07 32.41
N TYR A 632 1.47 3.89 32.52
CA TYR A 632 0.68 3.31 31.42
C TYR A 632 -0.58 2.62 31.94
N ILE A 633 -1.50 2.29 31.04
CA ILE A 633 -2.76 1.60 31.37
C ILE A 633 -2.62 0.12 31.04
N SER A 634 -2.60 -0.75 32.05
CA SER A 634 -2.64 -2.19 31.82
C SER A 634 -4.07 -2.70 31.59
N LEU A 635 -4.19 -3.65 30.68
CA LEU A 635 -5.42 -4.29 30.23
C LEU A 635 -5.34 -5.80 30.56
N PRO A 636 -5.47 -6.19 31.85
CA PRO A 636 -5.17 -7.55 32.31
C PRO A 636 -6.23 -8.60 31.97
N SER A 637 -7.45 -8.18 31.62
CA SER A 637 -8.60 -9.08 31.47
C SER A 637 -9.46 -8.72 30.26
N SER A 638 -10.24 -9.68 29.76
CA SER A 638 -11.18 -9.44 28.66
C SER A 638 -12.13 -8.28 28.98
N SER A 639 -12.31 -7.38 28.01
CA SER A 639 -13.04 -6.11 28.15
C SER A 639 -12.35 -5.00 28.96
N SER A 640 -11.14 -5.20 29.51
CA SER A 640 -10.34 -4.09 30.02
C SER A 640 -10.06 -3.09 28.89
N TYR A 641 -10.26 -1.79 29.16
CA TYR A 641 -10.09 -0.75 28.14
C TYR A 641 -9.50 0.57 28.65
N ALA A 642 -8.88 1.29 27.71
CA ALA A 642 -8.55 2.71 27.80
C ALA A 642 -9.32 3.48 26.71
N GLN A 643 -9.97 4.59 27.05
CA GLN A 643 -10.79 5.38 26.14
C GLN A 643 -10.47 6.88 26.24
N TRP A 644 -10.22 7.49 25.09
CA TRP A 644 -9.98 8.92 24.93
C TRP A 644 -11.14 9.59 24.19
N THR A 645 -11.25 10.92 24.35
CA THR A 645 -12.19 11.76 23.59
C THR A 645 -11.37 12.75 22.78
N VAL A 646 -11.57 12.81 21.46
CA VAL A 646 -10.81 13.68 20.55
C VAL A 646 -11.07 15.14 20.87
N ARG A 647 -9.99 15.92 21.03
CA ARG A 647 -10.04 17.32 21.47
C ARG A 647 -10.50 18.27 20.34
N PRO A 648 -11.02 19.46 20.67
CA PRO A 648 -11.36 20.48 19.68
C PRO A 648 -10.19 20.84 18.76
N GLY A 649 -10.38 20.68 17.45
CA GLY A 649 -9.36 20.98 16.43
C GLY A 649 -8.35 19.85 16.16
N GLU A 650 -8.46 18.72 16.86
CA GLU A 650 -7.62 17.53 16.67
C GLU A 650 -8.41 16.39 15.99
N GLY A 651 -7.75 15.26 15.72
CA GLY A 651 -8.35 14.07 15.09
C GLY A 651 -7.61 13.63 13.83
N GLY A 652 -8.31 12.92 12.95
CA GLY A 652 -7.76 12.35 11.73
C GLY A 652 -7.88 10.83 11.61
N ALA A 653 -7.33 10.27 10.53
CA ALA A 653 -7.45 8.85 10.20
C ALA A 653 -6.21 8.03 10.61
N GLY A 654 -5.06 8.66 10.80
CA GLY A 654 -3.83 8.01 11.21
C GLY A 654 -3.82 7.86 12.72
N VAL A 655 -3.60 6.63 13.21
CA VAL A 655 -3.45 6.32 14.63
C VAL A 655 -2.14 5.57 14.83
N THR A 656 -1.30 6.06 15.72
CA THR A 656 -0.16 5.31 16.28
C THR A 656 -0.50 4.97 17.73
N MET A 657 -0.16 3.77 18.17
CA MET A 657 -0.32 3.33 19.56
C MET A 657 1.02 2.84 20.09
N ARG A 658 1.50 3.43 21.18
CA ARG A 658 2.62 2.87 21.95
C ARG A 658 2.06 1.92 23.01
N TYR A 659 2.60 0.71 23.04
CA TYR A 659 2.04 -0.40 23.81
C TYR A 659 3.13 -1.33 24.35
N THR A 660 2.76 -2.22 25.26
CA THR A 660 3.62 -3.29 25.77
C THR A 660 2.83 -4.59 25.85
N MET A 661 3.51 -5.71 25.62
CA MET A 661 3.00 -7.06 25.87
C MET A 661 4.18 -7.99 26.24
N PRO A 662 3.94 -9.07 27.01
CA PRO A 662 4.97 -10.03 27.39
C PRO A 662 5.76 -10.60 26.21
N ASP A 663 7.04 -10.86 26.46
CA ASP A 663 7.89 -11.70 25.59
C ASP A 663 7.55 -13.19 25.77
N SER A 664 7.99 -14.03 24.83
CA SER A 664 8.00 -15.47 24.94
C SER A 664 9.19 -15.96 25.77
N SER A 665 9.13 -17.20 26.28
CA SER A 665 10.19 -17.77 27.11
C SER A 665 11.53 -17.97 26.38
N ASP A 666 11.52 -17.99 25.05
CA ASP A 666 12.69 -18.14 24.17
C ASP A 666 13.14 -16.81 23.53
N GLY A 667 12.47 -15.69 23.81
CA GLY A 667 12.78 -14.36 23.26
C GLY A 667 12.20 -14.09 21.88
N MET A 668 11.55 -15.05 21.24
CA MET A 668 11.01 -14.90 19.88
C MET A 668 9.76 -14.00 19.78
N GLY A 669 9.29 -13.45 20.90
CA GLY A 669 8.09 -12.66 20.99
C GLY A 669 6.80 -13.49 20.98
N LEU A 670 5.73 -12.88 21.47
CA LEU A 670 4.35 -13.36 21.37
C LEU A 670 3.60 -12.52 20.33
N ASN A 671 2.59 -13.11 19.72
CA ASN A 671 1.64 -12.40 18.85
C ASN A 671 0.26 -12.34 19.52
N GLY A 672 -0.47 -11.26 19.29
CA GLY A 672 -1.86 -11.14 19.73
C GLY A 672 -2.52 -9.89 19.13
N SER A 673 -3.49 -9.29 19.82
CA SER A 673 -4.22 -8.13 19.27
C SER A 673 -4.97 -7.30 20.31
N LEU A 674 -5.23 -6.04 19.99
CA LEU A 674 -6.21 -5.21 20.71
C LEU A 674 -7.32 -4.73 19.78
N ASP A 675 -8.53 -4.63 20.31
CA ASP A 675 -9.69 -4.13 19.57
C ASP A 675 -9.79 -2.61 19.68
N VAL A 676 -10.08 -1.97 18.54
CA VAL A 676 -10.32 -0.53 18.44
C VAL A 676 -11.81 -0.30 18.27
N TYR A 677 -12.38 0.51 19.15
CA TYR A 677 -13.76 0.97 19.09
C TYR A 677 -13.80 2.48 18.86
N VAL A 678 -14.72 2.94 18.01
CA VAL A 678 -15.06 4.37 17.84
C VAL A 678 -16.53 4.56 18.20
N ASN A 679 -16.81 5.50 19.10
CA ASN A 679 -18.17 5.78 19.60
C ASN A 679 -18.92 4.52 20.06
N GLY A 680 -18.20 3.63 20.75
CA GLY A 680 -18.73 2.36 21.26
C GLY A 680 -18.84 1.22 20.24
N THR A 681 -18.62 1.47 18.94
CA THR A 681 -18.69 0.46 17.86
C THR A 681 -17.30 -0.05 17.52
N LYS A 682 -17.10 -1.37 17.42
CA LYS A 682 -15.80 -1.96 17.02
C LYS A 682 -15.53 -1.62 15.55
N VAL A 683 -14.39 -1.00 15.26
CA VAL A 683 -13.99 -0.61 13.89
C VAL A 683 -12.76 -1.35 13.39
N LYS A 684 -11.92 -1.87 14.29
CA LYS A 684 -10.72 -2.62 13.91
C LYS A 684 -10.32 -3.63 15.00
N ASN A 685 -9.58 -4.66 14.60
CA ASN A 685 -8.72 -5.44 15.47
C ASN A 685 -7.29 -5.20 14.96
N VAL A 686 -6.39 -4.80 15.85
CA VAL A 686 -5.01 -4.41 15.52
C VAL A 686 -4.08 -5.52 16.00
N PRO A 687 -3.40 -6.25 15.08
CA PRO A 687 -2.37 -7.21 15.44
C PRO A 687 -1.21 -6.53 16.17
N LEU A 688 -0.69 -7.20 17.19
CA LEU A 688 0.42 -6.77 18.04
C LEU A 688 1.44 -7.90 18.16
N THR A 689 2.71 -7.56 18.34
CA THR A 689 3.79 -8.53 18.49
C THR A 689 4.92 -8.02 19.38
N SER A 690 5.42 -8.84 20.29
CA SER A 690 6.66 -8.54 21.02
C SER A 690 7.93 -9.06 20.32
N TYR A 691 7.86 -9.36 19.02
CA TYR A 691 8.99 -9.88 18.24
C TYR A 691 10.17 -8.91 18.13
N TYR A 692 9.90 -7.60 18.02
CA TYR A 692 10.92 -6.57 17.77
C TYR A 692 11.56 -6.04 19.05
N ASN A 693 10.77 -6.01 20.12
CA ASN A 693 11.13 -5.39 21.39
C ASN A 693 11.60 -6.45 22.40
N TRP A 694 11.87 -6.04 23.64
CA TRP A 694 12.59 -6.79 24.67
C TRP A 694 14.09 -7.05 24.37
N GLN A 695 14.95 -6.46 25.19
CA GLN A 695 16.39 -6.69 25.20
C GLN A 695 16.85 -6.89 26.66
N TYR A 696 17.71 -7.88 26.90
CA TYR A 696 18.02 -8.35 28.25
C TYR A 696 19.48 -8.09 28.64
N PHE A 697 19.70 -7.54 29.84
CA PHE A 697 21.00 -7.03 30.26
C PHE A 697 21.50 -7.68 31.56
N SER A 698 22.61 -8.41 31.46
CA SER A 698 23.48 -8.80 32.60
C SER A 698 24.81 -8.04 32.62
N GLY A 699 25.04 -7.19 31.62
CA GLY A 699 26.17 -6.28 31.46
C GLY A 699 25.79 -5.13 30.51
N ASP A 700 26.75 -4.60 29.77
CA ASP A 700 26.54 -3.51 28.79
C ASP A 700 26.23 -4.00 27.35
N MET A 701 26.23 -5.31 27.12
CA MET A 701 25.79 -5.94 25.87
C MET A 701 24.40 -6.55 26.07
N PRO A 702 23.44 -6.33 25.17
CA PRO A 702 22.15 -6.99 25.23
C PRO A 702 22.27 -8.48 24.86
N ALA A 703 21.40 -9.27 25.45
CA ALA A 703 21.05 -10.61 25.02
C ALA A 703 19.58 -10.64 24.60
N ASP A 704 19.25 -11.49 23.64
CA ASP A 704 17.95 -11.49 22.98
C ASP A 704 16.94 -12.49 23.59
N ALA A 705 17.08 -12.90 24.85
CA ALA A 705 16.13 -13.83 25.48
C ALA A 705 16.07 -13.65 27.01
N PRO A 706 14.96 -14.00 27.68
CA PRO A 706 14.75 -13.74 29.12
C PRO A 706 15.84 -14.24 30.07
N GLY A 707 16.59 -15.30 29.71
CA GLY A 707 17.73 -15.79 30.49
C GLY A 707 18.96 -14.87 30.49
N GLY A 708 18.97 -13.82 29.67
CA GLY A 708 20.11 -12.91 29.46
C GLY A 708 20.28 -11.79 30.50
N GLY A 709 19.29 -11.55 31.36
CA GLY A 709 19.37 -10.55 32.44
C GLY A 709 18.08 -9.74 32.62
N ARG A 710 18.20 -8.47 33.04
CA ARG A 710 17.03 -7.60 33.26
C ARG A 710 16.48 -7.05 31.93
N PRO A 711 15.15 -6.94 31.74
CA PRO A 711 14.59 -6.41 30.51
C PRO A 711 14.70 -4.87 30.43
N LEU A 712 14.92 -4.40 29.20
CA LEU A 712 14.65 -3.05 28.68
C LEU A 712 13.97 -3.19 27.31
N PHE A 713 13.63 -2.07 26.67
CA PHE A 713 12.87 -2.02 25.42
C PHE A 713 11.51 -2.73 25.54
N ARG A 714 10.80 -2.52 26.65
CA ARG A 714 9.55 -3.24 26.97
C ARG A 714 8.32 -2.70 26.24
N PHE A 715 8.42 -1.52 25.64
CA PHE A 715 7.38 -0.92 24.82
C PHE A 715 7.75 -0.94 23.35
N ASP A 716 6.74 -0.94 22.50
CA ASP A 716 6.82 -0.89 21.04
C ASP A 716 5.70 0.01 20.49
N GLU A 717 5.72 0.32 19.19
CA GLU A 717 4.65 1.06 18.52
C GLU A 717 4.03 0.25 17.36
N VAL A 718 2.73 0.45 17.13
CA VAL A 718 2.07 0.06 15.88
C VAL A 718 1.27 1.24 15.34
N HIS A 719 1.07 1.29 14.03
CA HIS A 719 0.25 2.32 13.40
C HIS A 719 -0.78 1.72 12.42
N TRP A 720 -1.93 2.38 12.27
CA TRP A 720 -2.96 2.00 11.32
C TRP A 720 -3.76 3.20 10.80
N LYS A 721 -4.37 3.02 9.63
CA LYS A 721 -5.38 3.95 9.08
C LYS A 721 -6.79 3.48 9.47
N LEU A 722 -7.62 4.40 9.95
CA LEU A 722 -9.07 4.25 10.04
C LEU A 722 -9.71 4.65 8.71
N ASP A 723 -10.78 3.96 8.32
CA ASP A 723 -11.45 4.19 7.03
C ASP A 723 -12.23 5.53 7.01
N THR A 724 -12.52 6.08 8.19
CA THR A 724 -13.13 7.40 8.38
C THR A 724 -12.27 8.18 9.39
N PRO A 725 -11.86 9.43 9.11
CA PRO A 725 -11.11 10.24 10.05
C PRO A 725 -11.93 10.57 11.30
N LEU A 726 -11.33 10.38 12.48
CA LEU A 726 -11.88 10.81 13.76
C LEU A 726 -12.09 12.33 13.78
N GLN A 727 -13.22 12.76 14.35
CA GLN A 727 -13.60 14.16 14.51
C GLN A 727 -13.54 14.58 15.99
N PRO A 728 -13.39 15.89 16.29
CA PRO A 728 -13.52 16.40 17.65
C PRO A 728 -14.82 15.95 18.33
N GLY A 729 -14.69 15.41 19.55
CA GLY A 729 -15.80 14.83 20.31
C GLY A 729 -16.04 13.33 20.08
N ASP A 730 -15.46 12.72 19.04
CA ASP A 730 -15.45 11.26 18.92
C ASP A 730 -14.70 10.62 20.09
N THR A 731 -15.12 9.42 20.46
CA THR A 731 -14.41 8.60 21.46
C THR A 731 -13.70 7.44 20.77
N ILE A 732 -12.38 7.33 20.97
CA ILE A 732 -11.58 6.16 20.56
C ILE A 732 -11.22 5.33 21.81
N ARG A 733 -11.49 4.04 21.75
CA ARG A 733 -11.25 3.09 22.84
C ARG A 733 -10.43 1.90 22.36
N ILE A 734 -9.32 1.66 23.03
CA ILE A 734 -8.52 0.45 22.90
C ILE A 734 -8.96 -0.53 23.98
N GLN A 735 -9.31 -1.75 23.59
CA GLN A 735 -9.92 -2.74 24.47
C GLN A 735 -9.36 -4.14 24.23
N LYS A 736 -9.09 -4.87 25.31
CA LYS A 736 -8.69 -6.28 25.23
C LYS A 736 -9.86 -7.17 24.83
N ALA A 737 -9.64 -8.04 23.83
CA ALA A 737 -10.63 -8.95 23.30
C ALA A 737 -11.07 -10.04 24.32
N ALA A 738 -12.18 -10.71 24.02
CA ALA A 738 -12.66 -11.86 24.79
C ALA A 738 -11.85 -13.13 24.46
N GLY A 739 -11.49 -13.91 25.48
CA GLY A 739 -10.84 -15.23 25.31
C GLY A 739 -9.31 -15.21 25.12
N ASP A 740 -8.73 -14.04 24.88
CA ASP A 740 -7.27 -13.85 24.81
C ASP A 740 -6.68 -13.73 26.24
N THR A 741 -5.58 -14.43 26.50
CA THR A 741 -4.93 -14.59 27.82
C THR A 741 -3.76 -13.64 28.10
N ILE A 742 -3.33 -12.81 27.14
CA ILE A 742 -2.15 -11.94 27.25
C ILE A 742 -2.50 -10.63 27.99
N GLU A 743 -1.77 -10.24 29.05
CA GLU A 743 -1.90 -8.87 29.58
C GLU A 743 -1.22 -7.88 28.62
N TYR A 744 -1.91 -6.79 28.27
CA TYR A 744 -1.35 -5.69 27.47
C TYR A 744 -1.17 -4.44 28.34
N GLY A 745 -0.28 -3.55 27.91
CA GLY A 745 -0.27 -2.17 28.35
C GLY A 745 -0.45 -1.23 27.16
N VAL A 746 -1.21 -0.15 27.35
CA VAL A 746 -1.32 0.97 26.41
C VAL A 746 -0.75 2.21 27.09
N ASP A 747 0.21 2.85 26.44
CA ASP A 747 0.93 4.03 26.91
C ASP A 747 0.17 5.29 26.47
N PHE A 748 0.12 5.51 25.15
CA PHE A 748 -0.58 6.62 24.52
C PHE A 748 -1.06 6.28 23.10
N LEU A 749 -1.95 7.14 22.58
CA LEU A 749 -2.24 7.24 21.15
C LEU A 749 -1.66 8.54 20.57
N GLU A 750 -1.14 8.49 19.35
CA GLU A 750 -0.86 9.67 18.51
C GLU A 750 -1.85 9.69 17.35
N LEU A 751 -2.69 10.74 17.25
CA LEU A 751 -3.71 10.90 16.22
C LEU A 751 -3.31 11.99 15.21
N GLU A 752 -3.45 11.72 13.91
CA GLU A 752 -3.16 12.70 12.85
C GLU A 752 -4.06 12.64 11.61
N PRO A 753 -4.28 13.78 10.94
CA PRO A 753 -4.75 13.81 9.56
C PRO A 753 -3.72 13.18 8.62
N VAL A 754 -4.15 12.19 7.83
CA VAL A 754 -3.31 11.58 6.79
C VAL A 754 -3.62 12.31 5.47
N PRO A 755 -2.63 12.99 4.84
CA PRO A 755 -2.83 13.63 3.54
C PRO A 755 -3.04 12.58 2.45
N ALA A 756 -3.60 12.93 1.29
CA ALA A 756 -3.71 11.98 0.18
C ALA A 756 -2.33 11.47 -0.28
N ALA A 757 -2.30 10.26 -0.85
CA ALA A 757 -1.10 9.65 -1.41
C ALA A 757 -0.44 10.57 -2.46
N ILE A 758 0.88 10.74 -2.35
CA ILE A 758 1.68 11.55 -3.29
C ILE A 758 1.69 10.84 -4.64
N ALA A 759 1.17 11.51 -5.67
CA ALA A 759 1.11 10.95 -7.02
C ALA A 759 2.51 10.75 -7.64
N ARG A 760 2.61 9.78 -8.56
CA ARG A 760 3.81 9.51 -9.36
C ARG A 760 4.31 10.80 -10.05
N PRO A 761 5.55 11.26 -9.80
CA PRO A 761 6.10 12.43 -10.49
C PRO A 761 6.16 12.24 -12.00
N ALA A 762 5.95 13.32 -12.77
CA ALA A 762 6.11 13.29 -14.22
C ALA A 762 7.55 12.88 -14.62
N ASN A 763 7.69 12.11 -15.70
CA ASN A 763 8.97 11.59 -16.20
C ASN A 763 9.79 10.76 -15.16
N SER A 764 9.15 10.16 -14.17
CA SER A 764 9.76 9.19 -13.23
C SER A 764 9.83 7.77 -13.80
N VAL A 765 10.65 6.92 -13.15
CA VAL A 765 10.57 5.45 -13.23
C VAL A 765 9.89 4.95 -11.96
N SER A 766 9.02 3.94 -12.03
CA SER A 766 8.42 3.30 -10.86
C SER A 766 8.96 1.89 -10.66
N VAL A 767 9.07 1.41 -9.41
CA VAL A 767 9.43 0.00 -9.12
C VAL A 767 8.45 -0.99 -9.78
N THR A 768 7.18 -0.61 -9.92
CA THR A 768 6.14 -1.39 -10.61
C THR A 768 6.36 -1.49 -12.12
N ASP A 769 7.08 -0.55 -12.74
CA ASP A 769 7.45 -0.64 -14.17
C ASP A 769 8.45 -1.79 -14.41
N HIS A 770 9.10 -2.26 -13.32
CA HIS A 770 10.11 -3.31 -13.31
C HIS A 770 9.64 -4.60 -12.62
N GLY A 771 8.34 -4.73 -12.37
CA GLY A 771 7.72 -5.97 -11.87
C GLY A 771 7.55 -6.10 -10.36
N ALA A 772 7.79 -5.03 -9.58
CA ALA A 772 7.40 -5.00 -8.17
C ALA A 772 5.86 -5.00 -8.04
N ILE A 773 5.30 -5.74 -7.08
CA ILE A 773 3.85 -5.89 -6.88
C ILE A 773 3.49 -5.60 -5.42
N PRO A 774 2.85 -4.45 -5.12
CA PRO A 774 2.52 -4.12 -3.74
C PRO A 774 1.47 -5.07 -3.14
N ASN A 775 1.67 -5.43 -1.87
CA ASN A 775 0.75 -6.18 -1.01
C ASN A 775 0.51 -7.66 -1.37
N ASP A 776 1.36 -8.29 -2.20
CA ASP A 776 1.23 -9.72 -2.53
C ASP A 776 2.03 -10.67 -1.60
N GLY A 777 2.94 -10.12 -0.80
CA GLY A 777 3.80 -10.88 0.13
C GLY A 777 5.10 -11.40 -0.49
N GLN A 778 5.39 -11.11 -1.76
CA GLN A 778 6.56 -11.60 -2.50
C GLN A 778 7.72 -10.62 -2.48
N ASP A 779 8.92 -11.10 -2.83
CA ASP A 779 10.14 -10.29 -2.84
C ASP A 779 10.25 -9.36 -4.05
N ASP A 780 10.28 -8.06 -3.80
CA ASP A 780 10.39 -6.98 -4.78
C ASP A 780 11.84 -6.53 -5.04
N LEU A 781 12.83 -7.03 -4.27
CA LEU A 781 14.20 -6.54 -4.31
C LEU A 781 14.86 -6.58 -5.72
N PRO A 782 14.64 -7.61 -6.57
CA PRO A 782 15.11 -7.59 -7.96
C PRO A 782 14.54 -6.44 -8.78
N ALA A 783 13.24 -6.14 -8.62
CA ALA A 783 12.56 -5.05 -9.32
C ALA A 783 13.03 -3.68 -8.80
N PHE A 784 13.25 -3.53 -7.49
CA PHE A 784 13.84 -2.33 -6.89
C PHE A 784 15.25 -2.07 -7.45
N LYS A 785 16.12 -3.09 -7.50
CA LYS A 785 17.47 -2.98 -8.09
C LYS A 785 17.41 -2.60 -9.58
N ALA A 786 16.53 -3.22 -10.37
CA ALA A 786 16.33 -2.88 -11.78
C ALA A 786 15.82 -1.44 -11.99
N ALA A 787 14.88 -0.99 -11.16
CA ALA A 787 14.33 0.36 -11.21
C ALA A 787 15.36 1.43 -10.83
N VAL A 788 16.25 1.16 -9.86
CA VAL A 788 17.42 2.02 -9.57
C VAL A 788 18.31 2.14 -10.81
N THR A 789 18.67 1.03 -11.46
CA THR A 789 19.50 1.07 -12.67
C THR A 789 18.86 1.91 -13.79
N ALA A 790 17.56 1.73 -14.04
CA ALA A 790 16.83 2.49 -15.05
C ALA A 790 16.69 3.99 -14.70
N ALA A 791 16.41 4.31 -13.43
CA ALA A 791 16.30 5.68 -12.95
C ALA A 791 17.65 6.43 -13.03
N VAL A 792 18.74 5.81 -12.58
CA VAL A 792 20.11 6.38 -12.66
C VAL A 792 20.53 6.58 -14.13
N ALA A 793 20.35 5.56 -14.98
CA ALA A 793 20.71 5.66 -16.41
C ALA A 793 19.90 6.73 -17.16
N GLY A 794 18.65 6.97 -16.77
CA GLY A 794 17.79 8.00 -17.35
C GLY A 794 17.89 9.39 -16.71
N GLY A 795 18.61 9.55 -15.59
CA GLY A 795 18.60 10.78 -14.79
C GLY A 795 17.21 11.11 -14.21
N LYS A 796 16.42 10.09 -13.87
CA LYS A 796 15.01 10.20 -13.45
C LYS A 796 14.84 9.98 -11.96
N THR A 797 13.76 10.54 -11.41
CA THR A 797 13.27 10.16 -10.08
C THR A 797 12.77 8.72 -10.09
N LEU A 798 13.17 7.94 -9.07
CA LEU A 798 12.57 6.66 -8.73
C LEU A 798 11.33 6.90 -7.84
N TYR A 799 10.19 6.33 -8.24
CA TYR A 799 8.93 6.41 -7.53
C TYR A 799 8.54 5.03 -6.97
N ILE A 800 8.07 5.02 -5.72
CA ILE A 800 7.53 3.83 -5.06
C ILE A 800 6.06 4.13 -4.73
N PRO A 801 5.08 3.42 -5.31
CA PRO A 801 3.67 3.74 -5.10
C PRO A 801 3.14 3.34 -3.71
N GLU A 802 1.84 3.54 -3.47
CA GLU A 802 1.15 3.00 -2.29
C GLU A 802 1.22 1.47 -2.27
N GLY A 803 1.41 0.91 -1.08
CA GLY A 803 1.41 -0.51 -0.77
C GLY A 803 2.63 -0.94 0.03
N THR A 804 2.60 -2.21 0.46
CA THR A 804 3.71 -2.88 1.14
C THR A 804 4.54 -3.68 0.14
N PHE A 805 5.81 -3.34 0.03
CA PHE A 805 6.81 -4.04 -0.77
C PHE A 805 7.74 -4.82 0.16
N HIS A 806 8.06 -6.07 -0.17
CA HIS A 806 8.90 -6.92 0.68
C HIS A 806 10.29 -7.05 0.09
N LEU A 807 11.32 -6.84 0.92
CA LEU A 807 12.72 -6.96 0.51
C LEU A 807 13.41 -8.04 1.36
N ASN A 808 13.81 -9.16 0.74
CA ASN A 808 14.44 -10.30 1.43
C ASN A 808 15.92 -10.11 1.76
N ASN A 809 16.49 -8.95 1.43
CA ASN A 809 17.89 -8.62 1.68
C ASN A 809 18.10 -7.09 1.75
N MET A 810 19.33 -6.66 2.03
CA MET A 810 19.75 -5.27 2.00
C MET A 810 19.56 -4.66 0.61
N TRP A 811 18.98 -3.46 0.57
CA TRP A 811 18.83 -2.70 -0.67
C TRP A 811 20.08 -1.83 -0.89
N GLU A 812 20.97 -2.33 -1.75
CA GLU A 812 22.17 -1.62 -2.18
C GLU A 812 21.82 -0.62 -3.31
N ILE A 813 22.04 0.67 -3.06
CA ILE A 813 21.82 1.76 -4.03
C ILE A 813 23.19 2.27 -4.50
N GLY A 814 23.64 1.72 -5.63
CA GLY A 814 24.98 1.89 -6.18
C GLY A 814 25.97 0.86 -5.61
N SER A 815 27.25 0.96 -5.97
CA SER A 815 28.33 0.13 -5.42
C SER A 815 29.56 0.96 -5.08
N VAL A 816 30.49 0.42 -4.29
CA VAL A 816 31.78 1.07 -3.98
C VAL A 816 32.59 1.34 -5.26
N SER A 817 32.51 0.46 -6.26
CA SER A 817 33.18 0.62 -7.56
C SER A 817 32.40 1.45 -8.59
N SER A 818 31.14 1.78 -8.29
CA SER A 818 30.25 2.55 -9.18
C SER A 818 29.26 3.34 -8.32
N MET A 819 29.78 4.41 -7.71
CA MET A 819 28.99 5.32 -6.90
C MET A 819 28.08 6.18 -7.78
N ILE A 820 26.88 6.48 -7.28
CA ILE A 820 25.89 7.28 -8.00
C ILE A 820 26.14 8.77 -7.75
N GLN A 821 26.15 9.55 -8.83
CA GLN A 821 26.36 11.00 -8.76
C GLN A 821 25.15 11.71 -8.13
N ASN A 822 23.98 11.67 -8.77
CA ASN A 822 22.76 12.27 -8.22
C ASN A 822 21.62 11.26 -8.28
N PHE A 823 20.80 11.21 -7.24
CA PHE A 823 19.67 10.29 -7.18
C PHE A 823 18.49 10.88 -6.40
N THR A 824 17.27 10.63 -6.89
CA THR A 824 16.04 11.08 -6.25
C THR A 824 15.09 9.90 -6.11
N VAL A 825 14.63 9.64 -4.89
CA VAL A 825 13.65 8.61 -4.54
C VAL A 825 12.50 9.27 -3.78
N THR A 826 11.25 8.99 -4.18
CA THR A 826 10.08 9.35 -3.37
C THR A 826 9.07 8.22 -3.35
N GLY A 827 8.57 7.90 -2.16
CA GLY A 827 7.34 7.12 -2.01
C GLY A 827 6.08 7.97 -2.20
N ALA A 828 4.93 7.33 -2.00
CA ALA A 828 3.61 7.93 -1.95
C ALA A 828 3.27 8.59 -0.59
N GLY A 829 4.17 8.52 0.40
CA GLY A 829 3.99 9.03 1.76
C GLY A 829 4.20 7.94 2.82
N MET A 830 4.66 8.31 4.02
CA MET A 830 4.94 7.37 5.12
C MET A 830 3.71 6.58 5.63
N TRP A 831 2.49 6.98 5.27
CA TRP A 831 1.25 6.25 5.57
C TRP A 831 0.76 5.37 4.40
N TYR A 832 1.54 5.28 3.33
CA TYR A 832 1.13 4.71 2.05
C TYR A 832 2.16 3.73 1.49
N THR A 833 3.43 4.12 1.42
CA THR A 833 4.51 3.28 0.92
C THR A 833 5.25 2.64 2.09
N ASN A 834 5.10 1.33 2.22
CA ASN A 834 5.73 0.54 3.27
C ASN A 834 6.80 -0.35 2.64
N ILE A 835 8.05 -0.23 3.08
CA ILE A 835 9.14 -1.12 2.71
C ILE A 835 9.39 -2.07 3.90
N GLN A 836 9.01 -3.33 3.74
CA GLN A 836 9.17 -4.36 4.76
C GLN A 836 10.37 -5.25 4.43
N PHE A 837 11.47 -5.10 5.16
CA PHE A 837 12.55 -6.09 5.06
C PHE A 837 12.11 -7.38 5.76
N THR A 838 12.23 -8.54 5.10
CA THR A 838 11.64 -9.81 5.59
C THR A 838 12.65 -10.79 6.18
N ASN A 839 13.94 -10.54 5.98
CA ASN A 839 15.00 -11.44 6.41
C ASN A 839 15.53 -11.00 7.80
N PRO A 840 15.55 -11.88 8.82
CA PRO A 840 15.98 -11.52 10.17
C PRO A 840 17.50 -11.51 10.36
N ASN A 841 18.27 -12.08 9.42
CA ASN A 841 19.71 -12.30 9.58
C ASN A 841 20.52 -10.99 9.51
N ALA A 842 21.73 -11.02 10.09
CA ALA A 842 22.71 -9.95 9.92
C ALA A 842 23.00 -9.68 8.42
N SER A 843 23.36 -8.43 8.11
CA SER A 843 23.66 -7.90 6.77
C SER A 843 22.55 -8.12 5.73
N SER A 844 21.30 -8.37 6.16
CA SER A 844 20.22 -8.84 5.29
C SER A 844 18.99 -7.92 5.23
N GLY A 845 19.17 -6.62 5.45
CA GLY A 845 18.13 -5.62 5.24
C GLY A 845 18.62 -4.20 5.54
N GLY A 846 17.71 -3.24 5.42
CA GLY A 846 18.08 -1.82 5.41
C GLY A 846 18.62 -1.36 4.06
N ILE A 847 19.03 -0.09 3.97
CA ILE A 847 19.48 0.55 2.73
C ILE A 847 20.96 0.94 2.85
N SER A 848 21.82 0.32 2.03
CA SER A 848 23.23 0.73 1.88
C SER A 848 23.34 1.72 0.72
N LEU A 849 23.78 2.94 1.03
CA LEU A 849 23.89 4.04 0.08
C LEU A 849 25.33 4.15 -0.44
N ARG A 850 25.49 4.24 -1.77
CA ARG A 850 26.79 4.49 -2.43
C ARG A 850 26.68 5.74 -3.31
N ILE A 851 26.41 6.88 -2.66
CA ILE A 851 26.19 8.18 -3.32
C ILE A 851 27.44 9.06 -3.15
N GLU A 852 27.90 9.67 -4.25
CA GLU A 852 29.04 10.60 -4.26
C GLU A 852 28.56 12.07 -4.28
N GLY A 853 27.63 12.42 -5.16
CA GLY A 853 26.98 13.73 -5.24
C GLY A 853 25.72 13.79 -4.38
N LYS A 854 24.57 14.23 -4.93
CA LYS A 854 23.37 14.54 -4.15
C LYS A 854 22.29 13.44 -4.17
N LEU A 855 21.85 13.01 -2.99
CA LEU A 855 20.63 12.24 -2.76
C LEU A 855 19.46 13.15 -2.34
N ASP A 856 18.24 12.90 -2.83
CA ASP A 856 16.98 13.27 -2.17
C ASP A 856 16.14 12.00 -2.00
N PHE A 857 15.92 11.54 -0.77
CA PHE A 857 15.16 10.33 -0.46
C PHE A 857 14.00 10.67 0.49
N SER A 858 12.77 10.32 0.13
CA SER A 858 11.62 10.80 0.89
C SER A 858 10.36 9.94 0.85
N ASN A 859 9.44 10.25 1.78
CA ASN A 859 8.03 9.86 1.73
C ASN A 859 7.76 8.34 1.81
N VAL A 860 8.48 7.61 2.65
CA VAL A 860 8.27 6.16 2.89
C VAL A 860 8.24 5.82 4.38
N TYR A 861 7.56 4.72 4.70
CA TYR A 861 7.76 3.97 5.93
C TYR A 861 8.65 2.75 5.66
N MET A 862 9.49 2.39 6.63
CA MET A 862 10.40 1.25 6.56
C MET A 862 10.35 0.47 7.87
N ASN A 863 10.22 -0.85 7.76
CA ASN A 863 10.25 -1.79 8.88
C ASN A 863 11.26 -2.92 8.61
N SER A 864 11.86 -3.45 9.66
CA SER A 864 12.79 -4.57 9.59
C SER A 864 12.10 -5.92 9.83
N LYS A 865 12.86 -7.02 9.75
CA LYS A 865 12.55 -8.27 10.48
C LYS A 865 13.60 -8.59 11.55
N LEU A 866 14.34 -7.59 12.00
CA LEU A 866 15.42 -7.68 12.97
C LEU A 866 14.88 -7.67 14.41
N ARG A 867 15.60 -8.36 15.30
CA ARG A 867 15.30 -8.47 16.74
C ARG A 867 16.55 -8.61 17.63
N SER A 868 17.72 -8.32 17.08
CA SER A 868 19.02 -8.48 17.73
C SER A 868 20.03 -7.48 17.19
N ARG A 869 20.90 -6.95 18.06
CA ARG A 869 22.07 -6.17 17.64
C ARG A 869 23.20 -7.04 17.07
N TYR A 870 23.09 -8.38 17.11
CA TYR A 870 24.12 -9.33 16.67
C TYR A 870 25.51 -9.00 17.24
N ASN A 871 25.60 -8.62 18.52
CA ASN A 871 26.82 -8.15 19.18
C ASN A 871 27.54 -7.04 18.36
N GLN A 872 26.80 -6.02 17.93
CA GLN A 872 27.24 -4.89 17.09
C GLN A 872 27.59 -5.27 15.63
N ASN A 873 27.32 -6.50 15.20
CA ASN A 873 27.58 -6.99 13.84
C ASN A 873 26.30 -7.19 13.02
N ALA A 874 25.19 -6.50 13.38
CA ALA A 874 23.94 -6.67 12.64
C ALA A 874 24.04 -6.13 11.20
N VAL A 875 24.75 -5.01 10.98
CA VAL A 875 24.88 -4.34 9.67
C VAL A 875 23.51 -4.17 8.99
N TYR A 876 22.55 -3.68 9.77
CA TYR A 876 21.13 -3.70 9.41
C TYR A 876 20.46 -2.41 9.92
N LYS A 877 21.07 -1.28 9.57
CA LYS A 877 20.52 0.06 9.84
C LYS A 877 19.48 0.42 8.79
N GLY A 878 18.52 1.29 9.13
CA GLY A 878 17.54 1.80 8.15
C GLY A 878 18.25 2.40 6.93
N PHE A 879 19.21 3.30 7.18
CA PHE A 879 20.15 3.80 6.17
C PHE A 879 21.60 3.76 6.67
N MET A 880 22.54 3.42 5.78
CA MET A 880 23.96 3.32 6.11
C MET A 880 24.89 3.64 4.93
N ASP A 881 26.20 3.75 5.23
CA ASP A 881 27.30 4.01 4.30
C ASP A 881 27.44 5.46 3.78
N ASN A 882 27.42 5.66 2.47
CA ASN A 882 27.88 6.86 1.77
C ASN A 882 26.69 7.69 1.28
N PHE A 883 26.35 8.73 2.04
CA PHE A 883 25.17 9.57 1.78
C PHE A 883 25.43 10.72 0.80
N GLY A 884 26.68 10.94 0.37
CA GLY A 884 27.06 12.00 -0.57
C GLY A 884 27.07 13.42 0.02
N THR A 885 26.97 14.42 -0.86
CA THR A 885 27.15 15.84 -0.55
C THR A 885 25.87 16.65 -0.81
N ASN A 886 25.49 17.51 0.15
CA ASN A 886 24.26 18.33 0.14
C ASN A 886 22.97 17.50 -0.04
N SER A 887 23.00 16.26 0.43
CA SER A 887 21.90 15.31 0.36
C SER A 887 20.78 15.62 1.35
N THR A 888 19.58 15.11 1.08
CA THR A 888 18.42 15.25 1.95
C THR A 888 17.71 13.91 2.09
N ILE A 889 17.38 13.54 3.32
CA ILE A 889 16.46 12.44 3.62
C ILE A 889 15.34 13.02 4.48
N ARG A 890 14.09 12.91 4.03
CA ARG A 890 12.99 13.65 4.65
C ARG A 890 11.66 12.93 4.60
N ASN A 891 10.82 13.20 5.60
CA ASN A 891 9.47 12.63 5.65
C ASN A 891 9.49 11.09 5.58
N VAL A 892 10.47 10.47 6.23
CA VAL A 892 10.55 9.00 6.39
C VAL A 892 10.15 8.58 7.79
N TRP A 893 9.63 7.37 7.94
CA TRP A 893 9.40 6.71 9.22
C TRP A 893 10.18 5.39 9.21
N VAL A 894 11.15 5.26 10.11
CA VAL A 894 12.01 4.06 10.22
C VAL A 894 11.92 3.46 11.62
N GLU A 895 11.70 2.14 11.69
CA GLU A 895 11.63 1.41 12.95
C GLU A 895 12.13 -0.03 12.91
N HIS A 896 12.50 -0.54 14.09
CA HIS A 896 13.01 -1.89 14.34
C HIS A 896 14.35 -2.23 13.68
N PHE A 897 15.10 -1.26 13.15
CA PHE A 897 16.43 -1.48 12.62
C PHE A 897 17.48 -1.58 13.75
N GLU A 898 18.72 -1.92 13.38
CA GLU A 898 19.86 -1.83 14.28
C GLU A 898 20.00 -0.37 14.75
N CYS A 899 20.16 0.55 13.81
CA CYS A 899 20.04 1.99 14.01
C CYS A 899 19.05 2.54 12.97
N GLY A 900 18.44 3.70 13.22
CA GLY A 900 17.73 4.40 12.14
C GLY A 900 18.68 4.81 11.01
N PHE A 901 19.79 5.46 11.38
CA PHE A 901 20.80 5.96 10.45
C PHE A 901 22.22 5.79 11.01
N TRP A 902 23.14 5.25 10.20
CA TRP A 902 24.58 5.26 10.49
C TRP A 902 25.35 5.86 9.31
N VAL A 903 25.64 7.16 9.42
CA VAL A 903 26.26 7.93 8.35
C VAL A 903 27.78 7.85 8.51
N GLY A 904 28.45 7.14 7.61
CA GLY A 904 29.90 7.00 7.69
C GLY A 904 30.48 6.01 6.68
N ASP A 905 31.61 6.37 6.08
CA ASP A 905 32.32 5.50 5.14
C ASP A 905 33.28 4.54 5.83
N TYR A 906 33.18 3.27 5.48
CA TYR A 906 34.14 2.22 5.86
C TYR A 906 34.72 1.49 4.63
N ALA A 907 34.36 1.92 3.42
CA ALA A 907 34.72 1.24 2.18
C ALA A 907 35.96 1.82 1.48
N HIS A 908 36.30 3.09 1.70
CA HIS A 908 37.44 3.75 1.06
C HIS A 908 38.61 3.96 2.02
N THR A 909 39.80 4.27 1.48
CA THR A 909 41.00 4.64 2.24
C THR A 909 41.84 5.62 1.40
N PRO A 910 41.92 6.92 1.78
CA PRO A 910 41.22 7.54 2.90
C PRO A 910 39.69 7.44 2.76
N ALA A 911 38.98 7.35 3.89
CA ALA A 911 37.53 7.34 3.91
C ALA A 911 36.94 8.65 3.37
N ILE A 912 35.84 8.55 2.61
CA ILE A 912 35.07 9.70 2.14
C ILE A 912 34.03 10.13 3.19
N THR A 913 33.50 11.36 3.09
CA THR A 913 32.59 11.91 4.12
C THR A 913 31.26 12.35 3.53
N ALA A 914 30.18 12.17 4.28
CA ALA A 914 28.94 12.87 4.00
C ALA A 914 29.06 14.32 4.50
N ASN A 915 28.76 15.29 3.64
CA ASN A 915 28.88 16.71 3.99
C ASN A 915 27.65 17.51 3.57
N GLY A 916 27.03 18.21 4.52
CA GLY A 916 25.79 18.96 4.27
C GLY A 916 24.54 18.07 4.13
N LEU A 917 24.56 16.86 4.70
CA LEU A 917 23.38 15.98 4.75
C LEU A 917 22.31 16.63 5.65
N VAL A 918 21.06 16.62 5.22
CA VAL A 918 19.89 17.04 6.02
C VAL A 918 18.97 15.84 6.21
N ILE A 919 18.77 15.41 7.45
CA ILE A 919 17.70 14.49 7.86
C ILE A 919 16.60 15.33 8.50
N GLU A 920 15.38 15.34 7.94
CA GLU A 920 14.31 16.19 8.48
C GLU A 920 12.89 15.62 8.43
N ASN A 921 11.99 16.18 9.25
CA ASN A 921 10.55 15.86 9.25
C ASN A 921 10.25 14.35 9.39
N SER A 922 11.12 13.61 10.09
CA SER A 922 11.14 12.15 10.08
C SER A 922 10.82 11.54 11.46
N ARG A 923 10.43 10.26 11.46
CA ARG A 923 10.17 9.45 12.67
C ARG A 923 11.20 8.34 12.73
N ILE A 924 11.95 8.26 13.81
CA ILE A 924 13.10 7.37 14.00
C ILE A 924 12.90 6.67 15.34
N ARG A 925 12.21 5.53 15.30
CA ARG A 925 11.59 4.95 16.50
C ARG A 925 11.96 3.47 16.69
N ASN A 926 11.94 2.99 17.93
CA ASN A 926 12.03 1.57 18.26
C ASN A 926 13.24 0.84 17.63
N ASN A 927 14.39 1.51 17.46
CA ASN A 927 15.60 0.88 16.94
C ASN A 927 16.42 0.27 18.09
N LEU A 928 17.14 -0.82 17.81
CA LEU A 928 17.87 -1.60 18.82
C LEU A 928 19.14 -0.89 19.35
N ALA A 929 19.59 0.15 18.65
CA ALA A 929 20.74 0.99 18.96
C ALA A 929 20.39 2.47 18.65
N ASP A 930 21.37 3.24 18.18
CA ASP A 930 21.27 4.67 17.89
C ASP A 930 20.06 5.04 17.00
N GLY A 931 19.45 6.20 17.23
CA GLY A 931 18.50 6.76 16.27
C GLY A 931 19.21 7.26 15.01
N VAL A 932 20.16 8.19 15.18
CA VAL A 932 21.08 8.65 14.14
C VAL A 932 22.50 8.76 14.70
N ASN A 933 23.48 8.15 14.04
CA ASN A 933 24.90 8.42 14.31
C ASN A 933 25.58 9.06 13.09
N PHE A 934 26.15 10.25 13.27
CA PHE A 934 27.05 10.90 12.31
C PHE A 934 28.50 10.52 12.65
N ALA A 935 29.00 9.51 11.95
CA ALA A 935 30.32 8.92 12.16
C ALA A 935 31.34 9.31 11.07
N GLN A 936 32.58 8.83 11.17
CA GLN A 936 33.58 8.81 10.07
C GLN A 936 33.72 10.15 9.33
N GLY A 937 33.94 11.24 10.06
CA GLY A 937 34.17 12.57 9.46
C GLY A 937 32.93 13.27 8.87
N THR A 938 31.73 12.70 9.01
CA THR A 938 30.47 13.35 8.63
C THR A 938 30.41 14.77 9.20
N SER A 939 30.17 15.76 8.34
CA SER A 939 30.38 17.18 8.66
C SER A 939 29.29 18.10 8.09
N ASN A 940 29.13 19.27 8.71
CA ASN A 940 28.14 20.29 8.34
C ASN A 940 26.70 19.75 8.17
N SER A 941 26.40 18.61 8.78
CA SER A 941 25.17 17.84 8.56
C SER A 941 24.17 18.04 9.68
N VAL A 942 22.88 17.88 9.39
CA VAL A 942 21.78 18.32 10.24
C VAL A 942 20.77 17.20 10.44
N VAL A 943 20.34 16.97 11.69
CA VAL A 943 19.06 16.28 11.99
C VAL A 943 18.12 17.31 12.58
N ARG A 944 16.95 17.51 11.96
CA ARG A 944 15.99 18.51 12.43
C ARG A 944 14.53 18.14 12.34
N ASN A 945 13.69 18.78 13.15
CA ASN A 945 12.24 18.60 13.15
C ASN A 945 11.82 17.13 13.09
N SER A 946 12.48 16.27 13.87
CA SER A 946 12.30 14.83 13.82
C SER A 946 11.89 14.27 15.19
N SER A 947 11.08 13.21 15.15
CA SER A 947 10.63 12.45 16.31
C SER A 947 11.56 11.26 16.46
N VAL A 948 12.34 11.25 17.53
CA VAL A 948 13.29 10.20 17.88
C VAL A 948 12.76 9.53 19.14
N ARG A 949 12.39 8.26 19.11
CA ARG A 949 11.72 7.64 20.28
C ARG A 949 12.16 6.21 20.53
N ASN A 950 12.29 5.83 21.80
CA ASN A 950 12.39 4.42 22.20
C ASN A 950 13.58 3.69 21.54
N ASN A 951 14.69 4.40 21.32
CA ASN A 951 15.90 3.87 20.70
C ASN A 951 16.88 3.31 21.74
N GLY A 952 17.67 2.34 21.30
CA GLY A 952 18.47 1.44 22.13
C GLY A 952 19.95 1.73 22.25
N ASP A 953 20.37 2.93 21.87
CA ASP A 953 21.60 3.62 22.24
C ASP A 953 21.33 5.12 22.08
N ASP A 954 22.34 5.98 21.89
CA ASP A 954 22.14 7.41 21.79
C ASP A 954 21.11 7.81 20.70
N GLY A 955 20.10 8.62 21.08
CA GLY A 955 19.02 9.02 20.18
C GLY A 955 19.56 9.76 18.94
N LEU A 956 20.44 10.74 19.16
CA LEU A 956 21.22 11.42 18.11
C LEU A 956 22.69 11.57 18.57
N ALA A 957 23.62 11.01 17.80
CA ALA A 957 25.05 10.96 18.15
C ALA A 957 25.97 11.54 17.06
N VAL A 958 27.08 12.13 17.49
CA VAL A 958 28.25 12.38 16.62
C VAL A 958 29.45 11.63 17.18
N TRP A 959 29.86 10.56 16.49
CA TRP A 959 31.09 9.82 16.79
C TRP A 959 32.19 10.17 15.79
N THR A 960 33.14 11.01 16.18
CA THR A 960 34.29 11.41 15.34
C THR A 960 35.37 10.33 15.22
N SER A 961 34.96 9.13 14.82
CA SER A 961 35.83 8.01 14.45
C SER A 961 36.72 8.35 13.26
N ASN A 962 37.89 7.70 13.20
CA ASN A 962 38.94 7.96 12.21
C ASN A 962 39.38 6.69 11.44
N VAL A 963 38.49 5.68 11.37
CA VAL A 963 38.77 4.42 10.67
C VAL A 963 39.07 4.72 9.21
N ASN A 964 40.04 4.00 8.63
CA ASN A 964 40.55 4.24 7.27
C ASN A 964 41.00 5.70 7.00
N GLY A 965 41.39 6.45 8.04
CA GLY A 965 41.84 7.83 7.89
C GLY A 965 40.73 8.85 7.60
N ALA A 966 39.48 8.57 8.02
CA ALA A 966 38.42 9.57 8.03
C ALA A 966 38.85 10.82 8.84
N PRO A 967 38.50 12.04 8.41
CA PRO A 967 38.82 13.26 9.15
C PRO A 967 37.94 13.40 10.40
N ALA A 968 38.24 14.37 11.26
CA ALA A 968 37.34 14.74 12.36
C ALA A 968 36.04 15.33 11.80
N GLY A 969 34.90 14.83 12.26
CA GLY A 969 33.59 15.43 11.95
C GLY A 969 33.47 16.82 12.59
N VAL A 970 32.90 17.78 11.87
CA VAL A 970 32.77 19.17 12.34
C VAL A 970 31.42 19.79 11.98
N ASN A 971 30.99 20.80 12.75
CA ASN A 971 29.83 21.65 12.47
C ASN A 971 28.46 20.96 12.32
N ASN A 972 28.32 19.69 12.71
CA ASN A 972 27.03 19.00 12.72
C ASN A 972 26.04 19.64 13.70
N ASN A 973 24.75 19.60 13.37
CA ASN A 973 23.70 20.26 14.15
C ASN A 973 22.45 19.38 14.37
N PHE A 974 22.01 19.25 15.61
CA PHE A 974 20.77 18.56 15.98
C PHE A 974 19.76 19.57 16.53
N SER A 975 18.84 20.07 15.70
CA SER A 975 17.92 21.16 16.10
C SER A 975 16.44 20.82 15.96
N TYR A 976 15.61 21.33 16.87
CA TYR A 976 14.13 21.15 16.80
C TYR A 976 13.69 19.68 16.84
N ASN A 977 14.39 18.81 17.56
CA ASN A 977 14.02 17.39 17.66
C ASN A 977 13.27 17.11 18.97
N THR A 978 12.27 16.23 18.89
CA THR A 978 11.58 15.66 20.06
C THR A 978 12.14 14.26 20.28
N ILE A 979 12.82 14.05 21.41
CA ILE A 979 13.59 12.85 21.72
C ILE A 979 13.03 12.23 23.01
N GLU A 980 12.39 11.07 22.92
CA GLU A 980 11.56 10.53 24.00
C GLU A 980 11.86 9.05 24.30
N ASN A 981 11.67 8.63 25.55
CA ASN A 981 11.72 7.22 25.97
C ASN A 981 13.02 6.47 25.62
N ASN A 982 14.15 7.18 25.48
CA ASN A 982 15.42 6.58 25.08
C ASN A 982 15.92 5.62 26.16
N TRP A 983 16.08 4.32 25.87
CA TRP A 983 16.21 3.29 26.92
C TRP A 983 17.64 2.84 27.23
N ARG A 984 18.64 3.45 26.58
CA ARG A 984 20.08 3.34 26.84
C ARG A 984 20.75 4.69 26.58
N ALA A 985 21.95 4.90 27.11
CA ALA A 985 22.87 6.00 26.76
C ALA A 985 22.28 7.41 26.93
N ALA A 986 22.06 8.21 25.88
CA ALA A 986 21.49 9.55 26.01
C ALA A 986 20.53 9.97 24.87
N GLY A 987 19.74 11.01 25.11
CA GLY A 987 18.93 11.62 24.05
C GLY A 987 19.79 12.23 22.93
N ILE A 988 20.82 12.98 23.30
CA ILE A 988 21.84 13.51 22.37
C ILE A 988 23.24 13.28 22.94
N ALA A 989 24.18 12.83 22.11
CA ALA A 989 25.58 12.67 22.49
C ALA A 989 26.60 13.22 21.47
N PHE A 990 27.68 13.83 21.96
CA PHE A 990 28.86 14.19 21.16
C PHE A 990 30.12 13.57 21.79
N PHE A 991 30.95 12.90 20.98
CA PHE A 991 32.14 12.18 21.46
C PHE A 991 33.47 12.82 21.05
N GLY A 992 33.43 13.90 20.29
CA GLY A 992 34.61 14.65 19.87
C GLY A 992 34.27 15.70 18.82
N GLY A 993 35.27 16.08 18.02
CA GLY A 993 35.07 16.99 16.91
C GLY A 993 35.08 18.46 17.31
N SER A 994 34.41 19.30 16.52
CA SER A 994 34.50 20.75 16.61
C SER A 994 33.27 21.44 16.04
N GLY A 995 32.79 22.52 16.67
CA GLY A 995 31.72 23.36 16.13
C GLY A 995 30.30 22.77 16.20
N HIS A 996 30.11 21.61 16.85
CA HIS A 996 28.82 20.92 16.91
C HIS A 996 27.77 21.70 17.70
N LYS A 997 26.51 21.54 17.31
CA LYS A 997 25.38 22.24 17.92
C LYS A 997 24.20 21.32 18.19
N ALA A 998 23.48 21.56 19.27
CA ALA A 998 22.18 20.96 19.53
C ALA A 998 21.23 22.00 20.14
N THR A 999 20.26 22.48 19.37
CA THR A 999 19.44 23.65 19.74
C THR A 999 17.94 23.39 19.66
N ASN A 1000 17.13 24.08 20.45
CA ASN A 1000 15.66 24.00 20.32
C ASN A 1000 15.09 22.58 20.52
N ASN A 1001 15.74 21.71 21.30
CA ASN A 1001 15.30 20.31 21.44
C ASN A 1001 14.34 20.14 22.63
N TYR A 1002 13.56 19.06 22.59
CA TYR A 1002 12.78 18.58 23.72
C TYR A 1002 13.17 17.13 23.97
N ILE A 1003 13.67 16.82 25.17
CA ILE A 1003 14.20 15.50 25.53
C ILE A 1003 13.46 15.01 26.77
N ALA A 1004 12.86 13.81 26.73
CA ALA A 1004 12.05 13.30 27.83
C ALA A 1004 12.21 11.79 28.09
N ASP A 1005 11.98 11.41 29.35
CA ASP A 1005 11.75 10.02 29.80
C ASP A 1005 12.89 9.04 29.44
N CYS A 1006 14.13 9.51 29.57
CA CYS A 1006 15.33 8.69 29.34
C CYS A 1006 15.48 7.61 30.43
N VAL A 1007 15.70 6.35 30.06
CA VAL A 1007 15.92 5.24 31.00
C VAL A 1007 17.37 4.78 30.92
N GLY A 1008 18.00 4.52 32.08
CA GLY A 1008 19.39 4.06 32.14
C GLY A 1008 20.41 5.04 31.56
N GLY A 1009 20.05 6.33 31.45
CA GLY A 1009 20.75 7.28 30.59
C GLY A 1009 20.54 8.77 30.91
N SER A 1010 21.02 9.64 30.02
CA SER A 1010 21.03 11.11 30.17
C SER A 1010 20.14 11.80 29.12
N GLY A 1011 19.79 13.07 29.34
CA GLY A 1011 19.21 13.89 28.27
C GLY A 1011 20.28 14.29 27.25
N LEU A 1012 21.39 14.86 27.75
CA LEU A 1012 22.58 15.21 26.97
C LEU A 1012 23.81 14.49 27.55
N ARG A 1013 24.69 13.97 26.68
CA ARG A 1013 25.97 13.39 27.10
C ARG A 1013 27.14 13.90 26.26
N MET A 1014 28.30 14.04 26.90
CA MET A 1014 29.58 14.13 26.19
C MET A 1014 30.59 13.22 26.87
N ASN A 1015 31.39 12.49 26.10
CA ASN A 1015 32.48 11.69 26.64
C ASN A 1015 33.71 11.64 25.71
N THR A 1016 34.81 11.07 26.21
CA THR A 1016 36.04 10.80 25.43
C THR A 1016 36.43 9.32 25.51
N VAL A 1017 35.42 8.43 25.53
CA VAL A 1017 35.61 6.98 25.74
C VAL A 1017 35.90 6.20 24.45
N PHE A 1018 35.39 6.68 23.31
CA PHE A 1018 35.43 5.96 22.05
C PHE A 1018 36.71 6.25 21.23
N PRO A 1019 37.19 5.31 20.40
CA PRO A 1019 38.31 5.58 19.50
C PRO A 1019 38.00 6.69 18.48
N GLY A 1020 38.98 7.52 18.15
CA GLY A 1020 38.86 8.57 17.14
C GLY A 1020 39.48 9.89 17.58
N TYR A 1021 38.92 10.98 17.08
CA TYR A 1021 39.23 12.33 17.54
C TYR A 1021 38.32 12.72 18.70
N HIS A 1022 38.86 13.42 19.70
CA HIS A 1022 38.09 14.03 20.80
C HIS A 1022 38.00 15.56 20.59
N PHE A 1023 37.98 16.32 21.69
CA PHE A 1023 37.74 17.77 21.68
C PHE A 1023 39.02 18.63 21.63
N GLN A 1024 40.20 18.07 21.39
CA GLN A 1024 41.48 18.80 21.46
C GLN A 1024 41.54 20.00 20.49
N ASN A 1025 40.81 19.93 19.36
CA ASN A 1025 40.68 21.00 18.37
C ASN A 1025 39.25 21.59 18.31
N ASN A 1026 38.46 21.43 19.37
CA ASN A 1026 37.11 21.99 19.45
C ASN A 1026 37.17 23.52 19.57
N THR A 1027 36.56 24.23 18.61
CA THR A 1027 36.44 25.70 18.62
C THR A 1027 35.25 26.20 19.44
N GLY A 1028 34.28 25.33 19.73
CA GLY A 1028 33.07 25.64 20.48
C GLY A 1028 31.93 24.67 20.15
N VAL A 1029 31.52 23.87 21.13
CA VAL A 1029 30.25 23.10 21.06
C VAL A 1029 29.16 23.90 21.77
N LEU A 1030 27.96 23.96 21.18
CA LEU A 1030 26.82 24.71 21.71
C LEU A 1030 25.59 23.82 21.90
N PHE A 1031 25.12 23.72 23.14
CA PHE A 1031 23.76 23.26 23.44
C PHE A 1031 22.91 24.48 23.77
N SER A 1032 21.75 24.64 23.14
CA SER A 1032 20.87 25.78 23.44
C SER A 1032 19.38 25.45 23.47
N ASP A 1033 18.62 26.29 24.17
CA ASP A 1033 17.17 26.39 24.05
C ASP A 1033 16.48 25.02 24.17
N THR A 1034 16.87 24.19 25.14
CA THR A 1034 16.45 22.79 25.22
C THR A 1034 15.74 22.50 26.54
N THR A 1035 14.64 21.75 26.47
CA THR A 1035 13.97 21.17 27.65
C THR A 1035 14.46 19.74 27.85
N ILE A 1036 14.84 19.40 29.08
CA ILE A 1036 15.18 18.03 29.50
C ILE A 1036 14.23 17.65 30.64
N LEU A 1037 13.38 16.66 30.44
CA LEU A 1037 12.33 16.25 31.37
C LEU A 1037 12.54 14.80 31.81
N ARG A 1038 12.69 14.54 33.11
CA ARG A 1038 12.69 13.17 33.69
C ARG A 1038 13.81 12.25 33.16
N CYS A 1039 14.90 12.84 32.69
CA CYS A 1039 16.14 12.13 32.30
C CYS A 1039 17.20 12.18 33.41
N GLY A 1040 18.36 11.55 33.16
CA GLY A 1040 19.31 11.14 34.20
C GLY A 1040 18.94 9.75 34.72
N THR A 1041 19.81 9.12 35.52
CA THR A 1041 19.54 7.81 36.13
C THR A 1041 20.43 7.59 37.36
N SER A 1042 20.03 6.69 38.25
CA SER A 1042 20.93 6.10 39.27
C SER A 1042 21.49 4.72 38.87
N GLN A 1043 21.08 4.20 37.71
CA GLN A 1043 21.45 2.86 37.24
C GLN A 1043 21.55 2.85 35.71
N ASP A 1044 22.71 3.25 35.18
CA ASP A 1044 23.12 2.90 33.81
C ASP A 1044 23.43 1.38 33.70
N LEU A 1045 23.87 0.91 32.52
CA LEU A 1045 24.24 -0.50 32.32
C LEU A 1045 25.48 -0.94 33.14
N TYR A 1046 26.21 0.00 33.73
CA TYR A 1046 27.32 -0.23 34.64
C TYR A 1046 26.93 -0.06 36.12
N ASN A 1047 25.61 0.02 36.41
CA ASN A 1047 25.02 0.29 37.72
C ASN A 1047 25.55 1.58 38.37
N GLY A 1048 25.77 2.62 37.58
CA GLY A 1048 26.16 3.95 38.05
C GLY A 1048 25.17 5.06 37.72
N GLU A 1049 25.30 6.16 38.46
CA GLU A 1049 24.57 7.39 38.26
C GLU A 1049 25.01 8.18 37.00
N ARG A 1050 24.04 8.84 36.36
CA ARG A 1050 24.20 9.79 35.26
C ARG A 1050 23.29 10.99 35.49
N GLY A 1051 23.83 12.19 35.30
CA GLY A 1051 23.03 13.42 35.37
C GLY A 1051 22.06 13.54 34.20
N ALA A 1052 21.07 14.41 34.30
CA ALA A 1052 20.25 14.78 33.14
C ALA A 1052 21.10 15.42 32.02
N ILE A 1053 22.20 16.08 32.39
CA ILE A 1053 23.37 16.33 31.55
C ILE A 1053 24.57 15.57 32.17
N ASP A 1054 25.25 14.71 31.41
CA ASP A 1054 26.44 13.94 31.85
C ASP A 1054 27.67 14.30 31.00
N LEU A 1055 28.71 14.82 31.66
CA LEU A 1055 29.99 15.15 31.01
C LEU A 1055 31.09 14.28 31.61
N GLU A 1056 31.60 13.36 30.80
CA GLU A 1056 32.52 12.29 31.22
C GLU A 1056 33.87 12.47 30.52
N ALA A 1057 34.85 13.11 31.19
CA ALA A 1057 36.20 13.28 30.63
C ALA A 1057 36.99 11.97 30.79
N SER A 1058 36.57 10.93 30.07
CA SER A 1058 36.98 9.53 30.24
C SER A 1058 38.50 9.36 30.15
N ASN A 1059 39.10 9.88 29.07
CA ASN A 1059 40.54 9.78 28.78
C ASN A 1059 41.16 11.15 28.46
N ASP A 1060 40.57 11.87 27.50
CA ASP A 1060 40.94 13.23 27.11
C ASP A 1060 39.99 14.26 27.74
N SER A 1061 40.44 15.53 27.80
CA SER A 1061 39.64 16.62 28.33
C SER A 1061 38.44 16.98 27.46
N ILE A 1062 37.29 17.22 28.09
CA ILE A 1062 36.17 17.92 27.46
C ILE A 1062 36.45 19.42 27.57
N GLN A 1063 36.41 20.13 26.44
CA GLN A 1063 36.76 21.55 26.40
C GLN A 1063 35.94 22.36 25.41
N ASN A 1064 35.82 23.67 25.67
CA ASN A 1064 35.12 24.66 24.83
C ASN A 1064 33.64 24.29 24.58
N VAL A 1065 32.85 24.18 25.65
CA VAL A 1065 31.43 23.80 25.58
C VAL A 1065 30.58 24.87 26.25
N THR A 1066 29.54 25.33 25.56
CA THR A 1066 28.53 26.26 26.08
C THR A 1066 27.16 25.62 26.10
N PHE A 1067 26.48 25.73 27.24
CA PHE A 1067 25.06 25.42 27.41
C PHE A 1067 24.32 26.75 27.65
N THR A 1068 23.23 27.03 26.92
CA THR A 1068 22.45 28.27 27.16
C THR A 1068 20.93 28.04 27.08
N ASN A 1069 20.15 28.66 27.96
CA ASN A 1069 18.69 28.56 27.97
C ASN A 1069 18.19 27.10 28.08
N ILE A 1070 18.70 26.35 29.07
CA ILE A 1070 18.35 24.93 29.28
C ILE A 1070 17.45 24.80 30.51
N ASP A 1071 16.33 24.11 30.37
CA ASP A 1071 15.43 23.80 31.48
C ASP A 1071 15.46 22.30 31.78
N ILE A 1072 16.03 21.93 32.92
CA ILE A 1072 16.10 20.56 33.45
C ILE A 1072 14.98 20.40 34.49
N ILE A 1073 14.07 19.46 34.25
CA ILE A 1073 12.83 19.31 35.03
C ILE A 1073 12.72 17.86 35.52
N ASN A 1074 12.57 17.68 36.83
CA ASN A 1074 12.39 16.39 37.49
C ASN A 1074 13.48 15.35 37.13
N ALA A 1075 14.76 15.74 37.15
CA ALA A 1075 15.87 14.82 36.92
C ALA A 1075 15.82 13.63 37.90
N GLN A 1076 16.06 12.41 37.40
CA GLN A 1076 15.95 11.18 38.20
C GLN A 1076 16.93 11.20 39.37
N ARG A 1077 18.21 11.46 39.04
CA ARG A 1077 19.33 11.60 39.98
C ARG A 1077 19.82 13.05 39.97
N ASP A 1078 21.00 13.34 39.44
CA ASP A 1078 21.56 14.70 39.41
C ASP A 1078 21.07 15.53 38.21
N GLY A 1079 21.04 16.85 38.36
CA GLY A 1079 20.76 17.77 37.24
C GLY A 1079 21.89 17.76 36.22
N ILE A 1080 23.11 18.12 36.65
CA ILE A 1080 24.32 18.16 35.82
C ILE A 1080 25.44 17.40 36.53
N GLN A 1081 26.06 16.45 35.83
CA GLN A 1081 27.11 15.57 36.34
C GLN A 1081 28.43 15.77 35.58
N PHE A 1082 29.54 15.86 36.32
CA PHE A 1082 30.90 15.87 35.77
C PHE A 1082 31.77 14.78 36.40
N GLY A 1083 32.62 14.12 35.61
CA GLY A 1083 33.56 13.17 36.19
C GLY A 1083 34.63 12.64 35.26
N TYR A 1084 35.32 11.61 35.74
CA TYR A 1084 36.56 11.05 35.17
C TYR A 1084 37.74 12.04 35.15
N GLY A 1085 38.91 11.57 34.71
CA GLY A 1085 40.21 12.19 34.98
C GLY A 1085 40.74 13.14 33.90
N GLY A 1086 40.22 13.10 32.67
CA GLY A 1086 40.76 13.82 31.51
C GLY A 1086 40.70 15.34 31.62
N GLY A 1087 39.77 15.88 32.42
CA GLY A 1087 39.68 17.29 32.76
C GLY A 1087 38.61 18.08 32.01
N PHE A 1088 38.21 19.21 32.60
CA PHE A 1088 37.18 20.12 32.06
C PHE A 1088 37.74 21.54 31.91
N GLN A 1089 37.68 22.09 30.68
CA GLN A 1089 38.27 23.39 30.36
C GLN A 1089 37.29 24.26 29.58
N ASN A 1090 37.08 25.51 30.02
CA ASN A 1090 36.16 26.45 29.35
C ASN A 1090 34.75 25.85 29.11
N ILE A 1091 34.15 25.34 30.20
CA ILE A 1091 32.76 24.86 30.20
C ILE A 1091 31.88 25.95 30.81
N VAL A 1092 30.89 26.41 30.05
CA VAL A 1092 30.04 27.55 30.39
C VAL A 1092 28.57 27.17 30.33
N PHE A 1093 27.82 27.58 31.34
CA PHE A 1093 26.39 27.36 31.49
C PHE A 1093 25.70 28.72 31.71
N ASN A 1094 24.76 29.08 30.86
CA ASN A 1094 24.08 30.38 30.88
C ASN A 1094 22.56 30.17 30.94
N ASN A 1095 21.85 30.90 31.80
CA ASN A 1095 20.37 30.84 31.88
C ASN A 1095 19.85 29.40 32.02
N ILE A 1096 20.29 28.71 33.08
CA ILE A 1096 19.90 27.31 33.34
C ILE A 1096 18.85 27.28 34.43
N THR A 1097 17.73 26.60 34.19
CA THR A 1097 16.77 26.23 35.23
C THR A 1097 16.96 24.76 35.58
N ILE A 1098 17.05 24.44 36.86
CA ILE A 1098 16.98 23.05 37.38
C ILE A 1098 15.85 23.01 38.41
N ASP A 1099 14.72 22.39 38.04
CA ASP A 1099 13.54 22.26 38.90
C ASP A 1099 13.24 20.78 39.17
N GLY A 1100 13.69 20.31 40.34
CA GLY A 1100 13.52 18.92 40.76
C GLY A 1100 14.69 18.01 40.36
N THR A 1101 15.37 17.46 41.37
CA THR A 1101 16.40 16.41 41.24
C THR A 1101 16.13 15.28 42.25
N GLY A 1102 16.85 14.17 42.15
CA GLY A 1102 16.76 13.03 43.08
C GLY A 1102 15.37 12.42 43.18
N LYS A 1103 14.61 12.46 42.08
CA LYS A 1103 13.22 11.96 42.00
C LYS A 1103 13.12 10.43 42.05
N ASP A 1104 14.21 9.71 41.80
CA ASP A 1104 14.31 8.27 42.07
C ASP A 1104 14.44 7.91 43.56
N GLY A 1105 14.83 8.87 44.41
CA GLY A 1105 15.05 8.67 45.85
C GLY A 1105 16.28 7.79 46.19
N VAL A 1106 17.13 7.48 45.21
CA VAL A 1106 18.29 6.60 45.39
C VAL A 1106 19.43 7.36 46.05
N THR A 1107 20.07 6.73 47.05
CA THR A 1107 21.22 7.30 47.78
C THR A 1107 22.54 6.62 47.47
N THR A 1108 22.54 5.39 46.97
CA THR A 1108 23.78 4.68 46.58
C THR A 1108 24.45 5.37 45.40
N SER A 1109 25.78 5.42 45.40
CA SER A 1109 26.60 6.04 44.35
C SER A 1109 27.70 5.07 43.95
N ARG A 1110 27.98 4.98 42.66
CA ARG A 1110 29.11 4.24 42.09
C ARG A 1110 30.42 4.99 42.25
N PHE A 1111 30.38 6.32 42.16
CA PHE A 1111 31.59 7.14 42.03
C PHE A 1111 31.98 7.91 43.30
N SER A 1112 31.09 8.00 44.30
CA SER A 1112 31.25 8.87 45.47
C SER A 1112 30.62 8.28 46.74
N GLY A 1113 30.51 9.07 47.81
CA GLY A 1113 29.75 8.69 49.00
C GLY A 1113 28.24 8.69 48.74
N PRO A 1114 27.43 8.03 49.58
CA PRO A 1114 25.98 8.03 49.41
C PRO A 1114 25.38 9.44 49.50
N HIS A 1115 24.56 9.81 48.51
CA HIS A 1115 23.94 11.13 48.38
C HIS A 1115 22.63 11.04 47.58
N LEU A 1116 21.65 11.88 47.92
CA LEU A 1116 20.49 12.16 47.06
C LEU A 1116 20.90 13.07 45.90
N GLY A 1117 20.17 13.05 44.79
CA GLY A 1117 20.48 13.85 43.59
C GLY A 1117 20.57 15.36 43.82
N ALA A 1118 21.69 15.95 43.42
CA ALA A 1118 22.04 17.36 43.48
C ALA A 1118 21.71 18.13 42.19
N ALA A 1119 21.75 19.46 42.23
CA ALA A 1119 21.68 20.29 41.04
C ALA A 1119 22.94 20.12 40.17
N ILE A 1120 24.12 20.17 40.82
CA ILE A 1120 25.42 19.93 40.21
C ILE A 1120 26.18 18.89 41.04
N PHE A 1121 26.64 17.82 40.41
CA PHE A 1121 27.45 16.74 41.00
C PHE A 1121 28.80 16.62 40.29
N THR A 1122 29.90 16.49 41.05
CA THR A 1122 31.20 16.11 40.50
C THR A 1122 31.85 14.96 41.26
N TYR A 1123 32.33 13.96 40.53
CA TYR A 1123 33.20 12.87 41.02
C TYR A 1123 34.62 12.97 40.43
N THR A 1124 35.08 14.21 40.25
CA THR A 1124 36.46 14.53 39.88
C THR A 1124 36.85 15.89 40.45
N GLY A 1125 38.12 16.04 40.81
CA GLY A 1125 38.71 17.32 41.16
C GLY A 1125 39.36 18.05 39.97
N ASN A 1126 39.44 17.42 38.78
CA ASN A 1126 40.16 17.98 37.64
C ASN A 1126 39.23 18.80 36.72
N GLY A 1127 39.18 20.12 36.90
CA GLY A 1127 38.59 21.03 35.93
C GLY A 1127 37.85 22.23 36.51
N SER A 1128 37.11 22.92 35.65
CA SER A 1128 36.26 24.05 36.01
C SER A 1128 34.97 24.13 35.18
N ALA A 1129 33.96 24.78 35.76
CA ALA A 1129 32.74 25.17 35.06
C ALA A 1129 32.24 26.52 35.59
N VAL A 1130 31.71 27.36 34.69
CA VAL A 1130 31.15 28.68 35.01
C VAL A 1130 29.65 28.67 34.73
N PHE A 1131 28.86 29.06 35.73
CA PHE A 1131 27.41 29.22 35.64
C PHE A 1131 27.04 30.70 35.76
N ASN A 1132 26.25 31.22 34.83
CA ASN A 1132 25.68 32.56 34.86
C ASN A 1132 24.15 32.44 34.86
N ASN A 1133 23.47 33.09 35.82
CA ASN A 1133 22.01 33.03 35.94
C ASN A 1133 21.48 31.59 36.04
N LEU A 1134 22.00 30.85 37.04
CA LEU A 1134 21.51 29.52 37.41
C LEU A 1134 20.34 29.64 38.40
N ILE A 1135 19.19 29.07 38.04
CA ILE A 1135 17.99 28.98 38.90
C ILE A 1135 17.84 27.53 39.33
N THR A 1136 17.84 27.26 40.64
CA THR A 1136 17.59 25.92 41.20
C THR A 1136 16.35 25.91 42.08
N ARG A 1137 15.58 24.82 42.01
CA ARG A 1137 14.37 24.58 42.82
C ARG A 1137 14.20 23.09 43.09
N ASN A 1138 13.57 22.74 44.21
CA ASN A 1138 13.15 21.36 44.53
C ASN A 1138 14.28 20.30 44.47
N ILE A 1139 15.50 20.70 44.84
CA ILE A 1139 16.72 19.86 44.82
C ILE A 1139 16.71 18.91 46.02
N ALA A 1140 16.93 17.60 45.79
CA ALA A 1140 16.88 16.59 46.85
C ALA A 1140 18.14 16.59 47.75
N TYR A 1141 19.32 16.88 47.19
CA TYR A 1141 20.53 17.08 47.98
C TYR A 1141 20.48 18.37 48.79
N ALA A 1142 20.53 18.28 50.12
CA ALA A 1142 20.42 19.43 51.02
C ALA A 1142 21.52 20.49 50.84
N GLY A 1143 22.70 20.12 50.31
CA GLY A 1143 23.78 21.05 49.99
C GLY A 1143 23.62 21.79 48.65
N THR A 1144 22.53 21.54 47.91
CA THR A 1144 22.28 21.96 46.51
C THR A 1144 23.25 21.35 45.49
N ASN A 1145 24.56 21.47 45.71
CA ASN A 1145 25.62 20.93 44.86
C ASN A 1145 26.49 19.94 45.66
N TYR A 1146 26.93 18.85 45.05
CA TYR A 1146 27.86 17.90 45.65
C TYR A 1146 29.15 17.83 44.83
N LEU A 1147 30.22 18.44 45.34
CA LEU A 1147 31.46 18.65 44.58
C LEU A 1147 32.62 17.87 45.19
N GLN A 1148 33.37 17.15 44.38
CA GLN A 1148 34.65 16.60 44.76
C GLN A 1148 35.71 17.72 44.88
N SER A 1149 36.52 17.64 45.95
CA SER A 1149 37.59 18.60 46.23
C SER A 1149 38.54 18.78 45.04
N GLY A 1150 38.83 20.03 44.71
CA GLY A 1150 39.68 20.44 43.58
C GLY A 1150 38.91 21.02 42.38
N PHE A 1151 37.65 20.63 42.19
CA PHE A 1151 36.84 21.13 41.06
C PHE A 1151 36.47 22.60 41.26
N ASN A 1152 36.76 23.44 40.26
CA ASN A 1152 36.56 24.88 40.35
C ASN A 1152 35.19 25.28 39.75
N LEU A 1153 34.16 25.24 40.59
CA LEU A 1153 32.82 25.70 40.23
C LEU A 1153 32.65 27.20 40.53
N THR A 1154 32.33 27.99 39.50
CA THR A 1154 31.98 29.42 39.63
C THR A 1154 30.50 29.60 39.30
N ILE A 1155 29.77 30.33 40.15
CA ILE A 1155 28.35 30.70 39.92
C ILE A 1155 28.20 32.21 40.08
N HIS A 1156 27.55 32.85 39.10
CA HIS A 1156 27.30 34.29 39.00
C HIS A 1156 25.79 34.60 38.96
#